data_AF-A0A1H5E6W3-F1
#
_entry.id   AF-A0A1H5E6W3-F1
#
_cell.length_a   1.000
_cell.length_b   1.000
_cell.length_c   1.000
_cell.angle_alpha   90.00
_cell.angle_beta   90.00
_cell.angle_gamma   90.00
#
_symmetry.space_group_name_H-M   'P 1'
#
loop_
_entity.id
_entity.type
_entity.pdbx_description
1 polymer ?
#
loop_
_entity_poly.entity_id
_entity_poly.type
_entity_poly.pdbx_seq_one_letter_code
_entity_poly.pdbx_strand_id
1 'polypeptide(L)'
;MKVKRRLQTAVLVSALVGFASAAMAKEPQELFNFVRPMDAVQVTTQDADLPNRIGEPTPQGEVLRRVTFHAAEQPSLKLTPQDGSWDWSQQTQVSLRVQNAMDWALTLDVLIESTDGQRLSTRIALPAGPAQTLLIPLQATSPRDQGMRAGAPMPWTHKGQRLLLADTVTGTLDLSKVSSVTLSMPQPKSAQDILISQFGVNGEQLSAAAYAAIVDRYGQYTRADWPGKVKSYEQLQQAVAQEQKQLHTWLAERPAQDKFAGWTSGQPFEASGFFRTEKRDGRWFLVTPEGHPFYSLGVNAVTAQQSATYVEGREAMFTGLPQPGEALAAYFGTSDSRSDTGANQGRAFASGRWFDFYQANLQRSYGQIDPLAWRTLSQDRLQAWGFNTLGNWSDAAFGGDTRMPFSIPLSIHGDYATISTGVDWWGAMPDPFDPRFAMATERAVAIASRDHRDNPWLLGYFAYNELAWAGPAEDPSSRYALAYATLRLTTDVPAKRAFLKQLRDKYRNQNGLSRAWGIELPAWELMEDPGFQAPLPSAEYPAIEKDMQAFLRLYAETYFKTIADSLEWHAPNHLLLGGRFASSIPEAVNACATFCDVLSFNFYTREPQHGYDFAALRQLDKPLMVTEFHFGSRDRGPFWGGVAEVYKEEERGPAYAHFLRKALEEPQIVGVHWFQYLDQPVTGRLLDGENGHLGLVAITDRPWDGFVKAVRKANRDVPRTLLKSVTAPVPAAP
;
A
#
# COMPACT_ATOMS: atom_id res chain seq x y z
N MET A 1 70.80 -4.70 -66.54
CA MET A 1 71.13 -5.89 -65.73
C MET A 1 69.94 -6.25 -64.84
N LYS A 2 69.50 -7.52 -64.93
CA LYS A 2 68.79 -8.40 -63.96
C LYS A 2 68.38 -7.80 -62.58
N VAL A 3 67.26 -8.12 -61.89
CA VAL A 3 66.22 -9.17 -61.98
C VAL A 3 65.08 -8.90 -60.95
N LYS A 4 63.84 -9.29 -61.32
CA LYS A 4 62.61 -9.71 -60.58
C LYS A 4 62.47 -9.56 -59.04
N ARG A 5 61.24 -9.21 -58.60
CA ARG A 5 60.23 -10.15 -58.04
C ARG A 5 58.81 -9.53 -57.95
N ARG A 6 57.82 -10.33 -58.36
CA ARG A 6 56.36 -10.12 -58.26
C ARG A 6 55.88 -10.58 -56.88
N LEU A 7 54.90 -9.89 -56.30
CA LEU A 7 53.90 -10.50 -55.41
C LEU A 7 52.50 -10.07 -55.89
N GLN A 8 51.67 -11.07 -56.17
CA GLN A 8 50.23 -10.94 -56.38
C GLN A 8 49.56 -11.02 -55.00
N THR A 9 48.59 -10.14 -54.72
CA THR A 9 47.68 -10.30 -53.59
C THR A 9 46.26 -10.27 -54.15
N ALA A 10 45.55 -11.38 -53.94
CA ALA A 10 44.20 -11.61 -54.41
C ALA A 10 43.20 -10.74 -53.65
N VAL A 11 42.25 -10.16 -54.38
CA VAL A 11 41.05 -9.52 -53.84
C VAL A 11 40.06 -10.63 -53.51
N LEU A 12 39.76 -10.82 -52.22
CA LEU A 12 38.62 -11.60 -51.75
C LEU A 12 37.55 -10.63 -51.27
N VAL A 13 36.50 -10.45 -52.07
CA VAL A 13 35.27 -9.76 -51.65
C VAL A 13 34.44 -10.77 -50.86
N SER A 14 34.45 -10.66 -49.54
CA SER A 14 33.53 -11.39 -48.67
C SER A 14 32.27 -10.56 -48.46
N ALA A 15 31.22 -10.88 -49.21
CA ALA A 15 29.87 -10.41 -48.94
C ALA A 15 29.31 -11.14 -47.71
N LEU A 16 29.38 -10.51 -46.54
CA LEU A 16 28.63 -10.93 -45.36
C LEU A 16 27.21 -10.36 -45.48
N VAL A 17 26.32 -11.14 -46.10
CA VAL A 17 24.88 -10.99 -45.93
C VAL A 17 24.55 -11.50 -44.53
N GLY A 18 24.57 -10.58 -43.56
CA GLY A 18 23.97 -10.81 -42.25
C GLY A 18 22.46 -10.84 -42.41
N PHE A 19 21.86 -12.03 -42.41
CA PHE A 19 20.44 -12.20 -42.15
C PHE A 19 20.16 -11.79 -40.70
N ALA A 20 19.88 -10.50 -40.48
CA ALA A 20 19.11 -10.09 -39.33
C ALA A 20 17.66 -10.51 -39.61
N SER A 21 17.25 -11.66 -39.08
CA SER A 21 15.85 -12.04 -38.99
C SER A 21 15.17 -11.05 -38.04
N ALA A 22 14.75 -9.90 -38.54
CA ALA A 22 13.75 -9.09 -37.87
C ALA A 22 12.50 -9.97 -37.78
N ALA A 23 12.16 -10.42 -36.57
CA ALA A 23 10.89 -11.09 -36.31
C ALA A 23 9.79 -10.09 -36.67
N MET A 24 9.24 -10.21 -37.88
CA MET A 24 8.07 -9.44 -38.26
C MET A 24 6.92 -9.94 -37.40
N ALA A 25 6.35 -9.06 -36.58
CA ALA A 25 5.12 -9.34 -35.85
C ALA A 25 4.08 -9.85 -36.85
N LYS A 26 3.57 -11.06 -36.62
CA LYS A 26 2.56 -11.66 -37.49
C LYS A 26 1.25 -10.89 -37.34
N GLU A 27 0.53 -10.68 -38.44
CA GLU A 27 -0.75 -9.96 -38.44
C GLU A 27 -1.75 -10.62 -37.46
N PRO A 28 -2.67 -9.83 -36.86
CA PRO A 28 -3.73 -10.35 -36.00
C PRO A 28 -4.48 -11.50 -36.67
N GLN A 29 -4.60 -12.62 -35.96
CA GLN A 29 -5.32 -13.79 -36.43
C GLN A 29 -6.71 -13.84 -35.78
N GLU A 30 -7.75 -13.61 -36.56
CA GLU A 30 -9.13 -13.88 -36.15
C GLU A 30 -9.35 -15.41 -36.11
N LEU A 31 -9.73 -15.94 -34.94
CA LEU A 31 -10.01 -17.35 -34.73
C LEU A 31 -11.52 -17.64 -34.79
N PHE A 32 -12.32 -16.70 -34.29
CA PHE A 32 -13.78 -16.86 -34.27
C PHE A 32 -14.49 -15.50 -34.34
N ASN A 33 -15.64 -15.48 -35.00
CA ASN A 33 -16.51 -14.33 -35.08
C ASN A 33 -17.91 -14.70 -34.59
N PHE A 34 -18.33 -14.17 -33.44
CA PHE A 34 -19.62 -14.53 -32.84
C PHE A 34 -20.83 -14.12 -33.70
N VAL A 35 -20.67 -13.14 -34.60
CA VAL A 35 -21.71 -12.64 -35.51
C VAL A 35 -21.74 -13.41 -36.82
N ARG A 36 -20.57 -13.86 -37.31
CA ARG A 36 -20.41 -14.67 -38.52
C ARG A 36 -19.60 -15.93 -38.19
N PRO A 37 -20.19 -16.88 -37.42
CA PRO A 37 -19.44 -18.02 -36.92
C PRO A 37 -18.90 -18.86 -38.08
N MET A 38 -17.60 -19.15 -38.02
CA MET A 38 -16.95 -20.17 -38.83
C MET A 38 -16.82 -21.45 -37.98
N ASP A 39 -16.69 -22.61 -38.62
CA ASP A 39 -16.67 -23.89 -37.91
C ASP A 39 -15.42 -24.10 -37.02
N ALA A 40 -14.39 -23.25 -37.11
CA ALA A 40 -13.08 -23.45 -36.47
C ALA A 40 -13.05 -23.47 -34.92
N VAL A 41 -14.09 -22.97 -34.24
CA VAL A 41 -14.15 -22.90 -32.76
C VAL A 41 -15.53 -23.36 -32.28
N GLN A 42 -15.53 -24.27 -31.30
CA GLN A 42 -16.74 -24.69 -30.60
C GLN A 42 -17.02 -23.75 -29.42
N VAL A 43 -18.28 -23.38 -29.24
CA VAL A 43 -18.75 -22.54 -28.14
C VAL A 43 -19.70 -23.35 -27.27
N THR A 44 -19.37 -23.48 -25.99
CA THR A 44 -20.22 -24.12 -24.98
C THR A 44 -20.52 -23.14 -23.86
N THR A 45 -21.66 -23.31 -23.20
CA THR A 45 -22.06 -22.45 -22.08
C THR A 45 -22.51 -23.30 -20.89
N GLN A 46 -22.32 -22.76 -19.70
CA GLN A 46 -22.83 -23.29 -18.44
C GLN A 46 -23.47 -22.12 -17.69
N ASP A 47 -24.75 -22.24 -17.33
CA ASP A 47 -25.52 -21.15 -16.69
C ASP A 47 -25.41 -19.81 -17.44
N ALA A 48 -25.24 -19.89 -18.76
CA ALA A 48 -25.18 -18.78 -19.68
C ALA A 48 -25.81 -19.18 -21.03
N ASP A 49 -26.28 -18.21 -21.80
CA ASP A 49 -26.79 -18.46 -23.15
C ASP A 49 -26.49 -17.31 -24.12
N LEU A 50 -26.67 -17.60 -25.41
CA LEU A 50 -26.59 -16.66 -26.51
C LEU A 50 -28.02 -16.44 -27.05
N PRO A 51 -28.83 -15.57 -26.43
CA PRO A 51 -30.28 -15.54 -26.63
C PRO A 51 -30.66 -15.16 -28.07
N ASN A 52 -29.80 -14.38 -28.73
CA ASN A 52 -29.99 -13.94 -30.11
C ASN A 52 -29.02 -14.66 -31.06
N ARG A 53 -29.57 -15.18 -32.17
CA ARG A 53 -28.79 -15.73 -33.31
C ARG A 53 -28.28 -14.64 -34.25
N ILE A 54 -28.93 -13.48 -34.25
CA ILE A 54 -28.55 -12.30 -35.04
C ILE A 54 -27.78 -11.35 -34.12
N GLY A 55 -26.74 -10.69 -34.63
CA GLY A 55 -26.00 -9.70 -33.87
C GLY A 55 -26.81 -8.42 -33.62
N GLU A 56 -26.51 -7.75 -32.52
CA GLU A 56 -27.11 -6.50 -32.08
C GLU A 56 -26.23 -5.32 -32.52
N PRO A 57 -26.81 -4.30 -33.18
CA PRO A 57 -26.08 -3.10 -33.53
C PRO A 57 -25.78 -2.28 -32.26
N THR A 58 -24.56 -1.82 -32.12
CA THR A 58 -24.15 -0.87 -31.08
C THR A 58 -24.44 0.55 -31.54
N PRO A 59 -24.49 1.53 -30.61
CA PRO A 59 -24.61 2.94 -30.99
C PRO A 59 -23.51 3.44 -31.95
N GLN A 60 -22.37 2.74 -32.02
CA GLN A 60 -21.25 3.04 -32.92
C GLN A 60 -21.35 2.35 -34.29
N GLY A 61 -22.43 1.61 -34.55
CA GLY A 61 -22.66 0.92 -35.83
C GLY A 61 -21.92 -0.42 -35.97
N GLU A 62 -21.27 -0.90 -34.91
CA GLU A 62 -20.71 -2.25 -34.87
C GLU A 62 -21.82 -3.26 -34.58
N VAL A 63 -21.68 -4.48 -35.07
CA VAL A 63 -22.62 -5.57 -34.75
C VAL A 63 -21.88 -6.54 -33.83
N LEU A 64 -22.41 -6.78 -32.64
CA LEU A 64 -21.88 -7.73 -31.64
C LEU A 64 -22.98 -8.69 -31.19
N ARG A 65 -22.64 -9.84 -30.63
CA ARG A 65 -23.59 -10.84 -30.16
C ARG A 65 -23.68 -10.86 -28.64
N ARG A 66 -24.91 -10.86 -28.12
CA ARG A 66 -25.16 -10.91 -26.67
C ARG A 66 -24.87 -12.29 -26.09
N VAL A 67 -24.24 -12.28 -24.93
CA VAL A 67 -24.11 -13.41 -24.02
C VAL A 67 -24.70 -12.98 -22.68
N THR A 68 -25.63 -13.78 -22.17
CA THR A 68 -26.27 -13.57 -20.87
C THR A 68 -25.73 -14.58 -19.88
N PHE A 69 -25.09 -14.11 -18.80
CA PHE A 69 -24.61 -14.93 -17.68
C PHE A 69 -25.66 -14.89 -16.56
N HIS A 70 -26.23 -16.03 -16.18
CA HIS A 70 -27.30 -16.12 -15.18
C HIS A 70 -26.76 -16.12 -13.76
N ALA A 71 -27.67 -15.91 -12.78
CA ALA A 71 -27.32 -16.02 -11.37
C ALA A 71 -27.01 -17.47 -10.99
N ALA A 72 -25.72 -17.81 -10.99
CA ALA A 72 -25.16 -19.10 -10.60
C ALA A 72 -23.79 -18.89 -9.94
N GLU A 73 -23.15 -19.95 -9.43
CA GLU A 73 -21.86 -19.84 -8.74
C GLU A 73 -20.76 -19.30 -9.66
N GLN A 74 -20.68 -19.83 -10.89
CA GLN A 74 -19.69 -19.42 -11.88
C GLN A 74 -20.23 -19.64 -13.31
N PRO A 75 -21.24 -18.86 -13.75
CA PRO A 75 -21.73 -18.94 -15.13
C PRO A 75 -20.58 -18.68 -16.12
N SER A 76 -20.54 -19.43 -17.21
CA SER A 76 -19.40 -19.42 -18.12
C SER A 76 -19.75 -19.63 -19.60
N LEU A 77 -18.89 -19.09 -20.45
CA LEU A 77 -18.81 -19.36 -21.88
C LEU A 77 -17.40 -19.87 -22.19
N LYS A 78 -17.31 -21.08 -22.75
CA LYS A 78 -16.05 -21.75 -23.06
C LYS A 78 -15.87 -21.91 -24.57
N LEU A 79 -14.70 -21.51 -25.04
CA LEU A 79 -14.22 -21.63 -26.41
C LEU A 79 -13.18 -22.74 -26.49
N THR A 80 -13.36 -23.69 -27.42
CA THR A 80 -12.42 -24.77 -27.70
C THR A 80 -12.16 -24.87 -29.20
N PRO A 81 -10.97 -25.33 -29.63
CA PRO A 81 -10.72 -25.63 -31.04
C PRO A 81 -11.70 -26.70 -31.52
N GLN A 82 -12.03 -26.69 -32.81
CA GLN A 82 -12.89 -27.73 -33.39
C GLN A 82 -12.25 -29.12 -33.27
N ASP A 83 -10.94 -29.22 -33.48
CA ASP A 83 -10.13 -30.42 -33.33
C ASP A 83 -8.78 -30.07 -32.68
N GLY A 84 -8.24 -30.98 -31.85
CA GLY A 84 -6.89 -30.88 -31.29
C GLY A 84 -6.71 -29.73 -30.30
N SER A 85 -5.67 -28.92 -30.53
CA SER A 85 -5.28 -27.76 -29.70
C SER A 85 -4.80 -26.62 -30.59
N TRP A 86 -4.88 -25.39 -30.12
CA TRP A 86 -4.24 -24.26 -30.81
C TRP A 86 -2.74 -24.19 -30.50
N ASP A 87 -1.94 -23.88 -31.52
CA ASP A 87 -0.54 -23.48 -31.37
C ASP A 87 -0.43 -21.95 -31.45
N TRP A 88 -0.20 -21.33 -30.30
CA TRP A 88 -0.02 -19.90 -30.10
C TRP A 88 1.44 -19.54 -29.77
N SER A 89 2.40 -20.42 -30.07
CA SER A 89 3.82 -20.22 -29.72
C SER A 89 4.45 -18.97 -30.36
N GLN A 90 3.80 -18.37 -31.36
CA GLN A 90 4.24 -17.16 -32.04
C GLN A 90 3.39 -15.92 -31.70
N GLN A 91 2.49 -16.04 -30.72
CA GLN A 91 1.54 -15.00 -30.32
C GLN A 91 1.93 -14.44 -28.96
N THR A 92 1.55 -13.18 -28.70
CA THR A 92 1.87 -12.51 -27.42
C THR A 92 0.63 -12.27 -26.57
N GLN A 93 -0.55 -12.24 -27.18
CA GLN A 93 -1.79 -11.95 -26.48
C GLN A 93 -3.03 -12.51 -27.20
N VAL A 94 -4.07 -12.81 -26.42
CA VAL A 94 -5.44 -13.01 -26.88
C VAL A 94 -6.10 -11.64 -27.06
N SER A 95 -6.94 -11.51 -28.09
CA SER A 95 -7.81 -10.35 -28.29
C SER A 95 -9.28 -10.76 -28.35
N LEU A 96 -10.14 -9.98 -27.70
CA LEU A 96 -11.59 -10.16 -27.71
C LEU A 96 -12.27 -8.79 -27.86
N ARG A 97 -13.03 -8.60 -28.93
CA ARG A 97 -13.92 -7.43 -29.08
C ARG A 97 -15.14 -7.65 -28.17
N VAL A 98 -15.29 -6.78 -27.18
CA VAL A 98 -16.29 -6.91 -26.11
C VAL A 98 -16.92 -5.56 -25.77
N GLN A 99 -18.18 -5.58 -25.38
CA GLN A 99 -18.89 -4.46 -24.78
C GLN A 99 -19.60 -4.95 -23.52
N ASN A 100 -19.50 -4.17 -22.45
CA ASN A 100 -20.38 -4.36 -21.30
C ASN A 100 -21.78 -3.83 -21.65
N ALA A 101 -22.80 -4.69 -21.56
CA ALA A 101 -24.19 -4.33 -21.88
C ALA A 101 -24.99 -3.91 -20.64
N MET A 102 -24.31 -3.61 -19.53
CA MET A 102 -24.88 -3.14 -18.27
C MET A 102 -24.47 -1.69 -18.00
N ASP A 103 -25.25 -1.00 -17.16
CA ASP A 103 -24.98 0.40 -16.75
C ASP A 103 -23.90 0.51 -15.66
N TRP A 104 -23.38 -0.62 -15.17
CA TRP A 104 -22.34 -0.70 -14.15
C TRP A 104 -21.17 -1.57 -14.62
N ALA A 105 -19.99 -1.41 -14.00
CA ALA A 105 -18.83 -2.24 -14.31
C ALA A 105 -19.05 -3.70 -13.91
N LEU A 106 -18.60 -4.63 -14.75
CA LEU A 106 -18.67 -6.07 -14.49
C LEU A 106 -17.31 -6.64 -14.10
N THR A 107 -17.33 -7.71 -13.30
CA THR A 107 -16.15 -8.55 -13.07
C THR A 107 -16.20 -9.73 -14.02
N LEU A 108 -15.23 -9.82 -14.93
CA LEU A 108 -15.08 -10.90 -15.91
C LEU A 108 -13.80 -11.67 -15.63
N ASP A 109 -13.92 -12.93 -15.25
CA ASP A 109 -12.80 -13.85 -15.06
C ASP A 109 -12.50 -14.56 -16.38
N VAL A 110 -11.23 -14.58 -16.79
CA VAL A 110 -10.78 -15.29 -17.99
C VAL A 110 -9.75 -16.34 -17.61
N LEU A 111 -9.98 -17.58 -18.06
CA LEU A 111 -9.09 -18.72 -17.89
C LEU A 111 -8.65 -19.24 -19.26
N ILE A 112 -7.35 -19.41 -19.46
CA ILE A 112 -6.75 -20.04 -20.64
C ILE A 112 -6.06 -21.31 -20.19
N GLU A 113 -6.40 -22.45 -20.77
CA GLU A 113 -5.85 -23.76 -20.39
C GLU A 113 -5.08 -24.40 -21.55
N SER A 114 -4.02 -25.14 -21.25
CA SER A 114 -3.36 -26.06 -22.18
C SER A 114 -3.71 -27.52 -21.88
N THR A 115 -3.46 -28.42 -22.82
CA THR A 115 -3.81 -29.85 -22.69
C THR A 115 -3.09 -30.60 -21.57
N ASP A 116 -2.00 -30.04 -21.03
CA ASP A 116 -1.27 -30.57 -19.86
C ASP A 116 -1.77 -30.02 -18.52
N GLY A 117 -2.85 -29.22 -18.53
CA GLY A 117 -3.44 -28.67 -17.31
C GLY A 117 -2.78 -27.39 -16.79
N GLN A 118 -1.79 -26.83 -17.50
CA GLN A 118 -1.30 -25.48 -17.18
C GLN A 118 -2.36 -24.41 -17.52
N ARG A 119 -2.34 -23.32 -16.77
CA ARG A 119 -3.39 -22.29 -16.76
C ARG A 119 -2.82 -20.89 -16.64
N LEU A 120 -3.32 -19.99 -17.48
CA LEU A 120 -3.27 -18.54 -17.23
C LEU A 120 -4.64 -18.04 -16.80
N SER A 121 -4.67 -17.19 -15.78
CA SER A 121 -5.90 -16.59 -15.27
C SER A 121 -5.78 -15.09 -15.12
N THR A 122 -6.86 -14.38 -15.38
CA THR A 122 -6.97 -12.93 -15.15
C THR A 122 -8.40 -12.55 -14.75
N ARG A 123 -8.52 -11.49 -13.95
CA ARG A 123 -9.80 -10.90 -13.55
C ARG A 123 -9.86 -9.48 -14.09
N ILE A 124 -10.89 -9.20 -14.89
CA ILE A 124 -11.05 -7.94 -15.59
C ILE A 124 -12.19 -7.13 -14.96
N ALA A 125 -11.90 -5.89 -14.59
CA ALA A 125 -12.95 -4.90 -14.37
C ALA A 125 -13.38 -4.34 -15.74
N LEU A 126 -14.50 -4.84 -16.27
CA LEU A 126 -15.03 -4.46 -17.57
C LEU A 126 -15.97 -3.25 -17.42
N PRO A 127 -15.54 -2.03 -17.80
CA PRO A 127 -16.36 -0.84 -17.62
C PRO A 127 -17.55 -0.82 -18.58
N ALA A 128 -18.62 -0.15 -18.15
CA ALA A 128 -19.71 0.24 -19.03
C ALA A 128 -19.21 1.18 -20.15
N GLY A 129 -19.90 1.21 -21.28
CA GLY A 129 -19.57 2.09 -22.40
C GLY A 129 -19.44 1.36 -23.73
N PRO A 130 -18.82 1.99 -24.74
CA PRO A 130 -18.80 1.44 -26.09
C PRO A 130 -17.94 0.19 -26.19
N ALA A 131 -18.13 -0.57 -27.28
CA ALA A 131 -17.30 -1.72 -27.60
C ALA A 131 -15.80 -1.36 -27.57
N GLN A 132 -15.02 -2.27 -26.99
CA GLN A 132 -13.58 -2.17 -26.80
C GLN A 132 -12.91 -3.51 -27.05
N THR A 133 -11.60 -3.50 -27.28
CA THR A 133 -10.84 -4.73 -27.49
C THR A 133 -10.11 -5.08 -26.20
N LEU A 134 -10.58 -6.14 -25.53
CA LEU A 134 -9.87 -6.76 -24.41
C LEU A 134 -8.63 -7.47 -24.94
N LEU A 135 -7.48 -7.21 -24.33
CA LEU A 135 -6.18 -7.80 -24.64
C LEU A 135 -5.69 -8.55 -23.41
N ILE A 136 -5.38 -9.83 -23.56
CA ILE A 136 -4.92 -10.70 -22.47
C ILE A 136 -3.53 -11.22 -22.83
N PRO A 137 -2.47 -10.78 -22.13
CA PRO A 137 -1.13 -11.32 -22.32
C PRO A 137 -1.08 -12.84 -22.15
N LEU A 138 -0.35 -13.52 -23.03
CA LEU A 138 -0.13 -14.97 -23.01
C LEU A 138 1.04 -15.38 -22.09
N GLN A 139 1.39 -14.51 -21.15
CA GLN A 139 2.38 -14.73 -20.09
C GLN A 139 1.90 -14.02 -18.83
N ALA A 140 2.36 -14.49 -17.66
CA ALA A 140 2.10 -13.79 -16.41
C ALA A 140 2.65 -12.35 -16.48
N THR A 141 1.87 -11.41 -15.97
CA THR A 141 2.27 -10.00 -15.87
C THR A 141 1.54 -9.33 -14.72
N SER A 142 2.11 -8.24 -14.21
CA SER A 142 1.47 -7.38 -13.23
C SER A 142 1.94 -5.93 -13.37
N PRO A 143 1.23 -4.95 -12.78
CA PRO A 143 1.76 -3.59 -12.66
C PRO A 143 3.13 -3.50 -11.99
N ARG A 144 3.50 -4.51 -11.18
CA ARG A 144 4.81 -4.58 -10.53
C ARG A 144 5.97 -4.75 -11.53
N ASP A 145 5.70 -5.34 -12.70
CA ASP A 145 6.66 -5.41 -13.81
C ASP A 145 7.01 -4.03 -14.35
N GLN A 146 6.16 -3.04 -14.10
CA GLN A 146 6.37 -1.64 -14.44
C GLN A 146 6.80 -0.81 -13.23
N GLY A 147 7.12 -1.44 -12.10
CA GLY A 147 7.51 -0.78 -10.84
C GLY A 147 6.38 -0.10 -10.09
N MET A 148 5.12 -0.44 -10.41
CA MET A 148 3.93 0.22 -9.86
C MET A 148 3.06 -0.75 -9.04
N ARG A 149 2.36 -0.20 -8.04
CA ARG A 149 1.33 -0.92 -7.28
C ARG A 149 0.06 -1.13 -8.10
N ALA A 150 -0.40 -0.10 -8.81
CA ALA A 150 -1.55 -0.16 -9.72
C ALA A 150 -1.16 0.24 -11.15
N GLY A 151 -1.73 -0.44 -12.15
CA GLY A 151 -1.48 -0.19 -13.57
C GLY A 151 -2.14 1.09 -14.07
N ALA A 152 -1.79 1.50 -15.30
CA ALA A 152 -2.40 2.69 -15.90
C ALA A 152 -3.92 2.51 -16.12
N PRO A 153 -4.73 3.58 -15.97
CA PRO A 153 -6.17 3.51 -16.14
C PRO A 153 -6.55 2.95 -17.52
N MET A 154 -7.49 2.01 -17.50
CA MET A 154 -8.04 1.36 -18.67
C MET A 154 -9.54 1.62 -18.78
N PRO A 155 -10.10 1.59 -20.00
CA PRO A 155 -9.43 1.41 -21.30
C PRO A 155 -8.69 2.68 -21.74
N TRP A 156 -7.83 2.53 -22.74
CA TRP A 156 -7.13 3.65 -23.39
C TRP A 156 -7.35 3.64 -24.90
N THR A 157 -7.08 4.77 -25.55
CA THR A 157 -7.16 4.88 -27.01
C THR A 157 -5.78 4.80 -27.65
N HIS A 158 -5.61 3.86 -28.58
CA HIS A 158 -4.38 3.68 -29.36
C HIS A 158 -4.73 3.57 -30.84
N LYS A 159 -4.13 4.41 -31.68
CA LYS A 159 -4.39 4.45 -33.15
C LYS A 159 -5.90 4.44 -33.50
N GLY A 160 -6.72 5.16 -32.72
CA GLY A 160 -8.18 5.24 -32.90
C GLY A 160 -8.98 4.07 -32.31
N GLN A 161 -8.31 3.03 -31.79
CA GLN A 161 -8.98 1.88 -31.17
C GLN A 161 -9.05 2.03 -29.65
N ARG A 162 -10.18 1.64 -29.06
CA ARG A 162 -10.38 1.55 -27.60
C ARG A 162 -9.91 0.17 -27.12
N LEU A 163 -8.84 0.15 -26.33
CA LEU A 163 -8.17 -1.07 -25.87
C LEU A 163 -8.28 -1.19 -24.35
N LEU A 164 -8.54 -2.41 -23.87
CA LEU A 164 -8.56 -2.78 -22.46
C LEU A 164 -7.49 -3.86 -22.25
N LEU A 165 -6.35 -3.50 -21.67
CA LEU A 165 -5.30 -4.47 -21.37
C LEU A 165 -5.57 -5.11 -20.00
N ALA A 166 -5.55 -6.44 -19.95
CA ALA A 166 -5.43 -7.18 -18.70
C ALA A 166 -4.04 -6.90 -18.10
N ASP A 167 -3.98 -6.05 -17.07
CA ASP A 167 -2.73 -5.62 -16.45
C ASP A 167 -2.17 -6.63 -15.46
N THR A 168 -2.99 -7.60 -15.02
CA THR A 168 -2.61 -8.69 -14.14
C THR A 168 -3.02 -10.03 -14.73
N VAL A 169 -2.04 -10.89 -15.02
CA VAL A 169 -2.23 -12.28 -15.46
C VAL A 169 -1.35 -13.16 -14.60
N THR A 170 -1.90 -14.27 -14.09
CA THR A 170 -1.18 -15.21 -13.22
C THR A 170 -1.17 -16.61 -13.80
N GLY A 171 -0.16 -17.41 -13.44
CA GLY A 171 0.01 -18.78 -13.87
C GLY A 171 0.99 -18.95 -15.04
N THR A 172 0.95 -20.12 -15.67
CA THR A 172 1.81 -20.48 -16.81
C THR A 172 0.97 -21.21 -17.86
N LEU A 173 1.41 -21.20 -19.12
CA LEU A 173 0.69 -21.85 -20.21
C LEU A 173 1.67 -22.44 -21.21
N ASP A 174 1.41 -23.65 -21.68
CA ASP A 174 2.10 -24.19 -22.86
C ASP A 174 1.38 -23.71 -24.13
N LEU A 175 2.00 -22.72 -24.79
CA LEU A 175 1.44 -22.08 -25.98
C LEU A 175 1.34 -23.02 -27.18
N SER A 176 2.06 -24.14 -27.22
CA SER A 176 2.02 -25.07 -28.36
C SER A 176 0.75 -25.92 -28.40
N LYS A 177 0.00 -25.96 -27.28
CA LYS A 177 -1.11 -26.91 -27.07
C LYS A 177 -2.25 -26.33 -26.25
N VAL A 178 -2.65 -25.09 -26.57
CA VAL A 178 -3.75 -24.41 -25.89
C VAL A 178 -5.08 -25.12 -26.19
N SER A 179 -5.80 -25.51 -25.15
CA SER A 179 -7.02 -26.33 -25.24
C SER A 179 -8.30 -25.50 -25.13
N SER A 180 -8.30 -24.39 -24.38
CA SER A 180 -9.52 -23.58 -24.23
C SER A 180 -9.29 -22.16 -23.72
N VAL A 181 -10.29 -21.30 -23.97
CA VAL A 181 -10.48 -20.00 -23.31
C VAL A 181 -11.87 -19.98 -22.70
N THR A 182 -11.96 -19.67 -21.41
CA THR A 182 -13.23 -19.60 -20.68
C THR A 182 -13.43 -18.20 -20.13
N LEU A 183 -14.58 -17.60 -20.44
CA LEU A 183 -15.07 -16.37 -19.83
C LEU A 183 -16.07 -16.76 -18.74
N SER A 184 -15.95 -16.21 -17.54
CA SER A 184 -16.89 -16.48 -16.45
C SER A 184 -17.11 -15.26 -15.55
N MET A 185 -18.17 -15.28 -14.75
CA MET A 185 -18.43 -14.23 -13.75
C MET A 185 -18.52 -14.84 -12.35
N PRO A 186 -17.90 -14.24 -11.33
CA PRO A 186 -17.93 -14.80 -9.97
C PRO A 186 -19.27 -14.49 -9.29
N GLN A 187 -20.12 -15.50 -9.17
CA GLN A 187 -21.36 -15.49 -8.40
C GLN A 187 -22.27 -14.25 -8.60
N PRO A 188 -22.64 -13.88 -9.84
CA PRO A 188 -23.51 -12.73 -10.07
C PRO A 188 -24.88 -12.94 -9.39
N LYS A 189 -25.42 -11.89 -8.76
CA LYS A 189 -26.72 -11.96 -8.04
C LYS A 189 -27.94 -11.78 -8.96
N SER A 190 -27.70 -11.35 -10.19
CA SER A 190 -28.71 -11.22 -11.25
C SER A 190 -28.03 -11.49 -12.59
N ALA A 191 -28.83 -11.75 -13.63
CA ALA A 191 -28.31 -11.88 -14.98
C ALA A 191 -27.46 -10.65 -15.37
N GLN A 192 -26.33 -10.92 -16.03
CA GLN A 192 -25.39 -9.91 -16.53
C GLN A 192 -25.13 -10.16 -18.02
N ASP A 193 -25.13 -9.08 -18.80
CA ASP A 193 -24.97 -9.18 -20.24
C ASP A 193 -23.65 -8.55 -20.72
N ILE A 194 -23.01 -9.23 -21.67
CA ILE A 194 -21.95 -8.66 -22.50
C ILE A 194 -22.31 -8.83 -23.98
N LEU A 195 -21.77 -7.96 -24.83
CA LEU A 195 -21.77 -8.18 -26.28
C LEU A 195 -20.36 -8.55 -26.73
N ILE A 196 -20.20 -9.53 -27.61
CA ILE A 196 -18.91 -10.01 -28.12
C ILE A 196 -18.93 -10.22 -29.63
N SER A 197 -17.78 -10.09 -30.30
CA SER A 197 -17.69 -10.30 -31.77
C SER A 197 -16.40 -11.01 -32.21
N GLN A 198 -15.29 -10.31 -32.44
CA GLN A 198 -14.05 -10.95 -32.88
C GLN A 198 -13.27 -11.51 -31.68
N PHE A 199 -12.96 -12.81 -31.73
CA PHE A 199 -12.00 -13.49 -30.86
C PHE A 199 -10.80 -13.93 -31.69
N GLY A 200 -9.60 -13.67 -31.19
CA GLY A 200 -8.38 -14.00 -31.91
C GLY A 200 -7.13 -13.87 -31.07
N VAL A 201 -5.99 -13.91 -31.75
CA VAL A 201 -4.65 -13.76 -31.17
C VAL A 201 -3.83 -12.76 -31.99
N ASN A 202 -2.85 -12.14 -31.36
CA ASN A 202 -1.99 -11.14 -31.99
C ASN A 202 -0.55 -11.30 -31.51
N GLY A 203 0.42 -11.01 -32.39
CA GLY A 203 1.85 -10.93 -32.07
C GLY A 203 2.34 -9.53 -31.69
N GLU A 204 1.55 -8.46 -31.89
CA GLU A 204 1.91 -7.10 -31.49
C GLU A 204 1.90 -6.95 -29.96
N GLN A 205 3.05 -6.61 -29.38
CA GLN A 205 3.18 -6.34 -27.94
C GLN A 205 2.66 -4.93 -27.59
N LEU A 206 1.38 -4.84 -27.20
CA LEU A 206 0.73 -3.56 -26.91
C LEU A 206 0.93 -3.06 -25.46
N SER A 207 1.56 -3.86 -24.59
CA SER A 207 1.84 -3.45 -23.21
C SER A 207 2.75 -2.21 -23.14
N ALA A 208 3.82 -2.15 -23.94
CA ALA A 208 4.69 -0.98 -23.98
C ALA A 208 3.94 0.30 -24.40
N ALA A 209 3.04 0.17 -25.37
CA ALA A 209 2.20 1.26 -25.83
C ALA A 209 1.24 1.72 -24.71
N ALA A 210 0.66 0.79 -23.94
CA ALA A 210 -0.23 1.09 -22.83
C ALA A 210 0.42 1.98 -21.76
N TYR A 211 1.74 1.91 -21.58
CA TYR A 211 2.49 2.74 -20.63
C TYR A 211 3.25 3.91 -21.26
N ALA A 212 3.27 4.04 -22.59
CA ALA A 212 3.98 5.12 -23.26
C ALA A 212 3.33 6.49 -23.00
N ALA A 213 4.15 7.50 -22.72
CA ALA A 213 3.76 8.90 -22.58
C ALA A 213 2.62 9.11 -21.57
N ILE A 214 2.58 8.35 -20.47
CA ILE A 214 1.54 8.45 -19.44
C ILE A 214 1.81 9.55 -18.40
N VAL A 215 3.03 10.10 -18.32
CA VAL A 215 3.39 11.15 -17.35
C VAL A 215 3.83 12.43 -18.07
N ASP A 216 3.20 13.56 -17.72
CA ASP A 216 3.56 14.88 -18.25
C ASP A 216 4.77 15.49 -17.53
N ARG A 217 5.17 16.71 -17.95
CA ARG A 217 6.31 17.43 -17.34
C ARG A 217 6.13 17.74 -15.86
N TYR A 218 4.90 17.78 -15.36
CA TYR A 218 4.54 18.08 -13.97
C TYR A 218 4.38 16.81 -13.11
N GLY A 219 4.57 15.62 -13.69
CA GLY A 219 4.35 14.34 -12.99
C GLY A 219 2.90 13.87 -12.99
N GLN A 220 2.01 14.50 -13.78
CA GLN A 220 0.59 14.16 -13.82
C GLN A 220 0.27 13.19 -14.97
N TYR A 221 -0.78 12.40 -14.78
CA TYR A 221 -1.26 11.49 -15.82
C TYR A 221 -1.72 12.24 -17.08
N THR A 222 -1.25 11.85 -18.26
CA THR A 222 -1.48 12.58 -19.52
C THR A 222 -2.85 12.34 -20.13
N ARG A 223 -3.45 11.16 -19.92
CA ARG A 223 -4.63 10.71 -20.70
C ARG A 223 -5.98 10.99 -20.05
N ALA A 224 -6.00 11.72 -18.94
CA ALA A 224 -7.22 12.22 -18.32
C ALA A 224 -7.11 13.72 -18.01
N ASP A 225 -8.26 14.38 -17.85
CA ASP A 225 -8.36 15.74 -17.35
C ASP A 225 -9.28 15.74 -16.13
N TRP A 226 -9.00 16.59 -15.15
CA TRP A 226 -9.75 16.66 -13.90
C TRP A 226 -9.71 18.08 -13.31
N PRO A 227 -10.67 18.44 -12.44
CA PRO A 227 -10.61 19.69 -11.72
C PRO A 227 -9.31 19.83 -10.92
N GLY A 228 -8.55 20.89 -11.17
CA GLY A 228 -7.27 21.15 -10.51
C GLY A 228 -6.03 20.62 -11.23
N LYS A 229 -6.16 19.93 -12.37
CA LYS A 229 -5.01 19.53 -13.19
C LYS A 229 -4.25 20.75 -13.69
N VAL A 230 -2.94 20.79 -13.44
CA VAL A 230 -2.06 21.88 -13.88
C VAL A 230 -1.73 21.72 -15.36
N LYS A 231 -1.94 22.77 -16.14
CA LYS A 231 -1.72 22.83 -17.59
C LYS A 231 -0.62 23.80 -17.99
N SER A 232 -0.28 24.76 -17.14
CA SER A 232 0.76 25.76 -17.44
C SER A 232 1.53 26.23 -16.20
N TYR A 233 2.66 26.88 -16.44
CA TYR A 233 3.48 27.50 -15.42
C TYR A 233 2.76 28.64 -14.70
N GLU A 234 2.01 29.45 -15.44
CA GLU A 234 1.23 30.57 -14.92
C GLU A 234 0.15 30.09 -13.95
N GLN A 235 -0.44 28.91 -14.20
CA GLN A 235 -1.42 28.32 -13.29
C GLN A 235 -0.81 27.95 -11.93
N LEU A 236 0.43 27.44 -11.90
CA LEU A 236 1.14 27.18 -10.63
C LEU A 236 1.35 28.48 -9.84
N GLN A 237 1.86 29.52 -10.49
CA GLN A 237 2.14 30.80 -9.84
C GLN A 237 0.86 31.50 -9.34
N GLN A 238 -0.21 31.48 -10.14
CA GLN A 238 -1.50 32.04 -9.73
C GLN A 238 -2.10 31.28 -8.53
N ALA A 239 -1.96 29.96 -8.51
CA ALA A 239 -2.43 29.14 -7.40
C ALA A 239 -1.69 29.45 -6.09
N VAL A 240 -0.39 29.75 -6.14
CA VAL A 240 0.37 30.20 -4.95
C VAL A 240 -0.24 31.47 -4.36
N ALA A 241 -0.51 32.48 -5.19
CA ALA A 241 -1.08 33.74 -4.74
C ALA A 241 -2.50 33.59 -4.17
N GLN A 242 -3.31 32.68 -4.73
CA GLN A 242 -4.65 32.36 -4.22
C GLN A 242 -4.58 31.65 -2.88
N GLU A 243 -3.70 30.66 -2.76
CA GLU A 243 -3.48 29.89 -1.55
C GLU A 243 -3.01 30.79 -0.40
N GLN A 244 -2.04 31.68 -0.63
CA GLN A 244 -1.55 32.60 0.40
C GLN A 244 -2.67 33.46 1.01
N LYS A 245 -3.60 33.96 0.18
CA LYS A 245 -4.76 34.73 0.65
C LYS A 245 -5.71 33.88 1.48
N GLN A 246 -5.93 32.64 1.05
CA GLN A 246 -6.78 31.68 1.78
C GLN A 246 -6.16 31.33 3.14
N LEU A 247 -4.87 30.99 3.18
CA LEU A 247 -4.15 30.65 4.40
C LEU A 247 -4.15 31.81 5.40
N HIS A 248 -3.89 33.04 4.95
CA HIS A 248 -3.96 34.23 5.81
C HIS A 248 -5.31 34.33 6.54
N THR A 249 -6.41 34.14 5.80
CA THR A 249 -7.77 34.19 6.36
C THR A 249 -7.99 33.03 7.33
N TRP A 250 -7.64 31.81 6.95
CA TRP A 250 -7.92 30.61 7.75
C TRP A 250 -7.07 30.51 9.02
N LEU A 251 -5.84 31.02 9.01
CA LEU A 251 -4.97 31.09 10.18
C LEU A 251 -5.52 32.05 11.24
N ALA A 252 -6.15 33.14 10.83
CA ALA A 252 -6.81 34.10 11.72
C ALA A 252 -8.08 33.53 12.37
N GLU A 253 -8.69 32.50 11.77
CA GLU A 253 -9.91 31.84 12.27
C GLU A 253 -9.64 30.63 13.19
N ARG A 254 -8.38 30.37 13.54
CA ARG A 254 -8.03 29.22 14.41
C ARG A 254 -8.69 29.33 15.79
N PRO A 255 -9.06 28.19 16.40
CA PRO A 255 -9.61 28.21 17.75
C PRO A 255 -8.57 28.73 18.75
N ALA A 256 -9.06 29.26 19.89
CA ALA A 256 -8.20 29.63 21.00
C ALA A 256 -7.48 28.38 21.54
N GLN A 257 -6.16 28.42 21.50
CA GLN A 257 -5.28 27.34 21.90
C GLN A 257 -4.09 27.91 22.66
N ASP A 258 -3.47 27.07 23.48
CA ASP A 258 -2.15 27.34 24.03
C ASP A 258 -1.06 27.20 22.95
N LYS A 259 0.19 27.49 23.31
CA LYS A 259 1.28 27.44 22.31
C LYS A 259 1.50 26.03 21.74
N PHE A 260 1.14 24.97 22.48
CA PHE A 260 1.24 23.58 22.06
C PHE A 260 -0.05 23.05 21.42
N ALA A 261 -0.94 23.96 21.00
CA ALA A 261 -2.20 23.68 20.33
C ALA A 261 -3.27 22.95 21.19
N GLY A 262 -3.12 22.94 22.52
CA GLY A 262 -4.14 22.50 23.47
C GLY A 262 -5.29 23.51 23.58
N TRP A 263 -6.53 23.06 23.73
CA TRP A 263 -7.68 23.98 23.73
C TRP A 263 -7.91 24.64 25.08
N THR A 264 -7.77 25.97 25.13
CA THR A 264 -7.92 26.78 26.35
C THR A 264 -9.36 26.98 26.80
N SER A 265 -10.32 26.59 25.97
CA SER A 265 -11.75 26.61 26.32
C SER A 265 -12.19 25.40 27.17
N GLY A 266 -11.35 24.37 27.28
CA GLY A 266 -11.59 23.21 28.12
C GLY A 266 -11.17 23.45 29.57
N GLN A 267 -11.71 22.66 30.50
CA GLN A 267 -11.21 22.66 31.88
C GLN A 267 -9.74 22.21 31.88
N PRO A 268 -8.82 23.02 32.45
CA PRO A 268 -7.41 22.68 32.49
C PRO A 268 -7.14 21.48 33.41
N PHE A 269 -5.97 20.88 33.18
CA PHE A 269 -5.31 19.87 33.97
C PHE A 269 -4.04 20.47 34.62
N GLU A 270 -3.34 19.68 35.43
CA GLU A 270 -2.03 20.09 35.92
C GLU A 270 -1.00 20.19 34.78
N ALA A 271 -0.28 21.32 34.72
CA ALA A 271 0.78 21.57 33.76
C ALA A 271 2.10 20.93 34.23
N SER A 272 2.57 19.90 33.52
CA SER A 272 3.83 19.20 33.85
C SER A 272 5.05 19.72 33.09
N GLY A 273 4.85 20.60 32.09
CA GLY A 273 5.92 21.01 31.18
C GLY A 273 6.17 20.05 30.01
N PHE A 274 5.47 18.91 29.95
CA PHE A 274 5.58 17.92 28.86
C PHE A 274 4.20 17.39 28.47
N PHE A 275 4.10 16.79 27.28
CA PHE A 275 2.90 16.06 26.91
C PHE A 275 2.71 14.84 27.82
N ARG A 276 1.48 14.61 28.26
CA ARG A 276 1.13 13.45 29.09
C ARG A 276 -0.28 12.96 28.78
N THR A 277 -0.65 11.82 29.35
CA THR A 277 -2.02 11.28 29.26
C THR A 277 -2.73 11.47 30.59
N GLU A 278 -4.05 11.70 30.56
CA GLU A 278 -4.88 11.71 31.75
C GLU A 278 -6.31 11.28 31.41
N LYS A 279 -6.94 10.52 32.30
CA LYS A 279 -8.35 10.15 32.18
C LYS A 279 -9.21 11.04 33.07
N ARG A 280 -10.23 11.67 32.49
CA ARG A 280 -11.24 12.47 33.21
C ARG A 280 -12.63 12.10 32.74
N ASP A 281 -13.54 11.85 33.69
CA ASP A 281 -14.94 11.52 33.44
C ASP A 281 -15.13 10.40 32.40
N GLY A 282 -14.33 9.33 32.53
CA GLY A 282 -14.41 8.16 31.63
C GLY A 282 -13.76 8.35 30.25
N ARG A 283 -13.21 9.53 29.94
CA ARG A 283 -12.51 9.81 28.68
C ARG A 283 -11.01 10.03 28.91
N TRP A 284 -10.21 9.44 28.04
CA TRP A 284 -8.78 9.72 27.95
C TRP A 284 -8.51 11.00 27.18
N PHE A 285 -7.51 11.75 27.62
CA PHE A 285 -6.99 12.95 26.99
C PHE A 285 -5.48 12.82 26.83
N LEU A 286 -4.95 13.43 25.77
CA LEU A 286 -3.60 13.98 25.84
C LEU A 286 -3.71 15.34 26.53
N VAL A 287 -2.67 15.71 27.27
CA VAL A 287 -2.56 16.99 27.98
C VAL A 287 -1.30 17.67 27.50
N THR A 288 -1.42 18.94 27.11
CA THR A 288 -0.26 19.73 26.69
C THR A 288 0.67 20.04 27.87
N PRO A 289 1.92 20.44 27.59
CA PRO A 289 2.82 20.97 28.62
C PRO A 289 2.24 22.08 29.52
N GLU A 290 1.30 22.88 29.00
CA GLU A 290 0.63 23.96 29.75
C GLU A 290 -0.67 23.52 30.43
N GLY A 291 -0.98 22.21 30.41
CA GLY A 291 -2.10 21.63 31.13
C GLY A 291 -3.44 21.71 30.39
N HIS A 292 -3.48 21.94 29.08
CA HIS A 292 -4.75 22.01 28.34
C HIS A 292 -5.10 20.68 27.68
N PRO A 293 -6.41 20.35 27.55
CA PRO A 293 -6.85 19.18 26.79
C PRO A 293 -6.36 19.23 25.34
N PHE A 294 -5.81 18.12 24.87
CA PHE A 294 -5.25 17.94 23.54
C PHE A 294 -5.79 16.67 22.90
N TYR A 295 -6.02 16.75 21.59
CA TYR A 295 -6.36 15.61 20.75
C TYR A 295 -5.51 15.74 19.49
N SER A 296 -4.68 14.73 19.25
CA SER A 296 -3.67 14.82 18.20
C SER A 296 -4.31 14.61 16.83
N LEU A 297 -4.51 15.71 16.10
CA LEU A 297 -4.93 15.73 14.70
C LEU A 297 -3.66 15.85 13.86
N GLY A 298 -3.14 14.70 13.45
CA GLY A 298 -1.82 14.60 12.81
C GLY A 298 -1.85 14.34 11.30
N VAL A 299 -0.72 14.61 10.66
CA VAL A 299 -0.44 14.21 9.27
C VAL A 299 0.92 13.55 9.22
N ASN A 300 0.99 12.32 8.71
CA ASN A 300 2.25 11.60 8.51
C ASN A 300 2.95 12.04 7.23
N ALA A 301 4.26 11.78 7.17
CA ALA A 301 5.12 12.03 6.02
C ALA A 301 4.97 13.46 5.48
N VAL A 302 5.03 14.45 6.38
CA VAL A 302 5.18 15.86 6.00
C VAL A 302 6.63 16.08 5.59
N THR A 303 6.94 15.77 4.34
CA THR A 303 8.29 15.82 3.76
C THR A 303 8.19 16.16 2.27
N ALA A 304 9.21 16.85 1.74
CA ALA A 304 9.35 17.16 0.32
C ALA A 304 10.15 16.10 -0.46
N GLN A 305 10.57 15.01 0.20
CA GLN A 305 11.61 14.10 -0.30
C GLN A 305 11.08 12.69 -0.63
N GLN A 306 9.77 12.43 -0.52
CA GLN A 306 9.17 11.09 -0.70
C GLN A 306 8.34 10.93 -1.99
N SER A 307 8.45 11.85 -2.94
CA SER A 307 7.66 11.87 -4.17
C SER A 307 8.46 11.55 -5.45
N ALA A 308 9.71 11.08 -5.31
CA ALA A 308 10.53 10.64 -6.43
C ALA A 308 10.10 9.27 -6.99
N THR A 309 10.39 9.05 -8.28
CA THR A 309 10.08 7.80 -8.99
C THR A 309 11.23 7.38 -9.90
N TYR A 310 11.51 6.08 -10.01
CA TYR A 310 12.56 5.55 -10.90
C TYR A 310 12.22 5.85 -12.37
N VAL A 311 13.18 6.32 -13.16
CA VAL A 311 12.95 6.64 -14.59
C VAL A 311 13.80 5.77 -15.51
N GLU A 312 14.90 5.22 -15.00
CA GLU A 312 15.82 4.39 -15.77
C GLU A 312 15.11 3.15 -16.31
N GLY A 313 15.18 2.95 -17.62
CA GLY A 313 14.49 1.87 -18.33
C GLY A 313 12.97 2.09 -18.47
N ARG A 314 12.44 3.21 -17.96
CA ARG A 314 11.03 3.62 -18.06
C ARG A 314 10.87 4.95 -18.80
N GLU A 315 11.91 5.47 -19.46
CA GLU A 315 11.91 6.81 -20.06
C GLU A 315 10.74 7.05 -21.01
N ALA A 316 10.31 6.03 -21.75
CA ALA A 316 9.16 6.10 -22.66
C ALA A 316 7.83 6.44 -21.97
N MET A 317 7.70 6.28 -20.65
CA MET A 317 6.52 6.66 -19.89
C MET A 317 6.38 8.18 -19.74
N PHE A 318 7.47 8.95 -19.89
CA PHE A 318 7.54 10.35 -19.51
C PHE A 318 7.71 11.27 -20.72
N THR A 319 6.85 12.27 -20.87
CA THR A 319 6.91 13.21 -22.03
C THR A 319 7.74 14.46 -21.77
N GLY A 320 8.29 14.62 -20.57
CA GLY A 320 8.85 15.91 -20.13
C GLY A 320 9.96 15.81 -19.10
N LEU A 321 10.77 14.75 -19.15
CA LEU A 321 11.99 14.66 -18.34
C LEU A 321 13.00 15.74 -18.78
N PRO A 322 13.65 16.46 -17.84
CA PRO A 322 14.62 17.48 -18.18
C PRO A 322 15.82 16.93 -18.96
N GLN A 323 16.33 17.73 -19.90
CA GLN A 323 17.55 17.41 -20.63
C GLN A 323 18.81 17.77 -19.81
N PRO A 324 19.97 17.13 -20.06
CA PRO A 324 21.23 17.54 -19.45
C PRO A 324 21.50 19.04 -19.67
N GLY A 325 21.82 19.76 -18.59
CA GLY A 325 22.08 21.20 -18.60
C GLY A 325 20.87 22.09 -18.33
N GLU A 326 19.65 21.55 -18.32
CA GLU A 326 18.47 22.29 -17.84
C GLU A 326 18.48 22.42 -16.31
N ALA A 327 17.96 23.52 -15.78
CA ALA A 327 17.94 23.78 -14.33
C ALA A 327 17.26 22.65 -13.53
N LEU A 328 16.16 22.09 -14.07
CA LEU A 328 15.40 21.02 -13.42
C LEU A 328 16.13 19.67 -13.42
N ALA A 329 17.22 19.50 -14.19
CA ALA A 329 18.03 18.29 -14.16
C ALA A 329 18.71 18.07 -12.79
N ALA A 330 18.74 19.10 -11.93
CA ALA A 330 19.20 19.00 -10.54
C ALA A 330 18.35 18.06 -9.67
N TYR A 331 17.15 17.68 -10.10
CA TYR A 331 16.23 16.79 -9.37
C TYR A 331 16.25 15.34 -9.84
N PHE A 332 17.27 14.96 -10.63
CA PHE A 332 17.62 13.56 -10.78
C PHE A 332 18.47 13.09 -9.60
N GLY A 333 18.33 11.82 -9.25
CA GLY A 333 19.27 11.13 -8.39
C GLY A 333 19.33 9.64 -8.72
N THR A 334 20.06 8.88 -7.92
CA THR A 334 20.21 7.43 -8.07
C THR A 334 20.09 6.78 -6.71
N SER A 335 19.39 5.64 -6.63
CA SER A 335 19.29 4.83 -5.42
C SER A 335 19.03 3.37 -5.74
N ASP A 336 19.10 2.52 -4.72
CA ASP A 336 18.64 1.13 -4.76
C ASP A 336 17.65 0.93 -3.61
N SER A 337 16.41 0.55 -3.95
CA SER A 337 15.33 0.28 -3.01
C SER A 337 14.92 -1.19 -3.04
N ARG A 338 15.70 -2.06 -3.69
CA ARG A 338 15.46 -3.51 -3.64
C ARG A 338 15.64 -3.99 -2.20
N SER A 339 14.67 -4.77 -1.75
CA SER A 339 14.69 -5.43 -0.45
C SER A 339 13.91 -6.74 -0.54
N ASP A 340 14.28 -7.70 0.31
CA ASP A 340 13.57 -8.98 0.44
C ASP A 340 12.39 -8.83 1.41
N THR A 341 11.39 -8.04 1.00
CA THR A 341 10.20 -7.71 1.78
C THR A 341 8.95 -7.95 0.95
N GLY A 342 7.81 -8.26 1.58
CA GLY A 342 6.53 -8.39 0.87
C GLY A 342 6.15 -7.13 0.08
N ALA A 343 6.47 -5.95 0.62
CA ALA A 343 6.28 -4.66 -0.03
C ALA A 343 7.10 -4.51 -1.33
N ASN A 344 8.21 -5.23 -1.50
CA ASN A 344 9.06 -5.19 -2.70
C ASN A 344 8.97 -6.43 -3.59
N GLN A 345 8.34 -7.50 -3.13
CA GLN A 345 8.29 -8.78 -3.84
C GLN A 345 7.71 -8.63 -5.26
N GLY A 346 8.44 -9.14 -6.26
CA GLY A 346 8.02 -9.11 -7.66
C GLY A 346 8.06 -7.73 -8.31
N ARG A 347 8.67 -6.72 -7.68
CA ARG A 347 8.77 -5.36 -8.22
C ARG A 347 10.00 -5.17 -9.11
N ALA A 348 9.77 -4.82 -10.37
CA ALA A 348 10.81 -4.30 -11.27
C ALA A 348 11.07 -2.80 -11.03
N PHE A 349 12.13 -2.26 -11.64
CA PHE A 349 12.47 -0.83 -11.58
C PHE A 349 12.57 -0.28 -10.14
N ALA A 350 13.16 -1.06 -9.24
CA ALA A 350 13.37 -0.71 -7.84
C ALA A 350 14.78 -0.14 -7.54
N SER A 351 15.57 0.15 -8.58
CA SER A 351 16.92 0.69 -8.49
C SER A 351 17.29 1.46 -9.75
N GLY A 352 18.24 2.39 -9.66
CA GLY A 352 18.75 3.17 -10.79
C GLY A 352 18.42 4.65 -10.68
N ARG A 353 18.47 5.37 -11.80
CA ARG A 353 18.15 6.79 -11.87
C ARG A 353 16.67 7.04 -11.60
N TRP A 354 16.38 8.02 -10.75
CA TRP A 354 15.04 8.51 -10.44
C TRP A 354 14.92 10.02 -10.66
N PHE A 355 13.69 10.52 -10.77
CA PHE A 355 13.39 11.95 -10.87
C PHE A 355 12.33 12.37 -9.84
N ASP A 356 12.52 13.54 -9.23
CA ASP A 356 11.59 14.13 -8.27
C ASP A 356 10.74 15.24 -8.91
N PHE A 357 9.52 14.88 -9.33
CA PHE A 357 8.57 15.82 -9.92
C PHE A 357 8.07 16.86 -8.92
N TYR A 358 7.97 16.52 -7.63
CA TYR A 358 7.47 17.44 -6.62
C TYR A 358 8.47 18.56 -6.39
N GLN A 359 9.75 18.25 -6.19
CA GLN A 359 10.82 19.25 -6.09
C GLN A 359 10.89 20.11 -7.37
N ALA A 360 10.80 19.51 -8.55
CA ALA A 360 10.74 20.27 -9.80
C ALA A 360 9.52 21.23 -9.84
N ASN A 361 8.38 20.83 -9.29
CA ASN A 361 7.17 21.67 -9.18
C ASN A 361 7.30 22.77 -8.12
N LEU A 362 8.03 22.55 -7.04
CA LEU A 362 8.39 23.60 -6.09
C LEU A 362 9.25 24.68 -6.78
N GLN A 363 10.30 24.29 -7.51
CA GLN A 363 11.09 25.26 -8.28
C GLN A 363 10.24 25.99 -9.33
N ARG A 364 9.31 25.30 -9.99
CA ARG A 364 8.39 25.98 -10.92
C ARG A 364 7.52 27.02 -10.21
N SER A 365 6.94 26.66 -9.06
CA SER A 365 5.99 27.52 -8.35
C SER A 365 6.65 28.72 -7.68
N TYR A 366 7.86 28.53 -7.12
CA TYR A 366 8.51 29.51 -6.23
C TYR A 366 9.84 30.07 -6.76
N GLY A 367 10.34 29.55 -7.89
CA GLY A 367 11.67 29.90 -8.40
C GLY A 367 12.75 29.10 -7.68
N GLN A 368 13.32 29.62 -6.60
CA GLN A 368 14.28 28.85 -5.80
C GLN A 368 13.57 28.10 -4.67
N ILE A 369 14.05 26.89 -4.38
CA ILE A 369 13.54 26.09 -3.26
C ILE A 369 14.26 26.53 -2.00
N ASP A 370 13.52 27.17 -1.09
CA ASP A 370 13.96 27.41 0.28
C ASP A 370 13.30 26.37 1.21
N PRO A 371 14.08 25.44 1.80
CA PRO A 371 13.55 24.46 2.74
C PRO A 371 12.80 25.09 3.92
N LEU A 372 13.25 26.24 4.44
CA LEU A 372 12.60 26.91 5.56
C LEU A 372 11.24 27.49 5.15
N ALA A 373 11.16 28.12 3.98
CA ALA A 373 9.89 28.60 3.42
C ALA A 373 8.92 27.45 3.18
N TRP A 374 9.39 26.31 2.66
CA TRP A 374 8.55 25.13 2.48
C TRP A 374 8.02 24.55 3.80
N ARG A 375 8.87 24.43 4.82
CA ARG A 375 8.45 23.97 6.16
C ARG A 375 7.43 24.92 6.79
N THR A 376 7.71 26.22 6.70
CA THR A 376 6.80 27.28 7.17
C THR A 376 5.44 27.19 6.50
N LEU A 377 5.41 27.10 5.16
CA LEU A 377 4.17 26.97 4.40
C LEU A 377 3.42 25.68 4.75
N SER A 378 4.14 24.57 4.96
CA SER A 378 3.53 23.29 5.34
C SER A 378 2.88 23.38 6.73
N GLN A 379 3.52 24.01 7.71
CA GLN A 379 2.91 24.27 9.01
C GLN A 379 1.72 25.24 8.91
N ASP A 380 1.82 26.30 8.10
CA ASP A 380 0.71 27.24 7.85
C ASP A 380 -0.50 26.52 7.27
N ARG A 381 -0.30 25.65 6.27
CA ARG A 381 -1.33 24.79 5.69
C ARG A 381 -2.00 23.92 6.76
N LEU A 382 -1.21 23.13 7.47
CA LEU A 382 -1.74 22.19 8.47
C LEU A 382 -2.53 22.92 9.55
N GLN A 383 -1.99 24.01 10.11
CA GLN A 383 -2.68 24.82 11.10
C GLN A 383 -3.95 25.48 10.56
N ALA A 384 -3.93 26.01 9.32
CA ALA A 384 -5.10 26.58 8.66
C ALA A 384 -6.19 25.54 8.42
N TRP A 385 -5.81 24.28 8.14
CA TRP A 385 -6.70 23.13 7.97
C TRP A 385 -7.11 22.47 9.30
N GLY A 386 -6.73 23.06 10.44
CA GLY A 386 -7.11 22.59 11.77
C GLY A 386 -6.34 21.37 12.28
N PHE A 387 -5.30 20.93 11.57
CA PHE A 387 -4.34 19.98 12.13
C PHE A 387 -3.46 20.66 13.19
N ASN A 388 -2.98 19.88 14.15
CA ASN A 388 -2.20 20.38 15.27
C ASN A 388 -0.99 19.51 15.60
N THR A 389 -0.70 18.46 14.81
CA THR A 389 0.46 17.58 15.04
C THR A 389 1.16 17.25 13.72
N LEU A 390 2.48 17.28 13.71
CA LEU A 390 3.30 16.66 12.67
C LEU A 390 3.47 15.18 13.04
N GLY A 391 2.85 14.31 12.26
CA GLY A 391 2.85 12.87 12.48
C GLY A 391 4.18 12.23 12.11
N ASN A 392 4.18 10.91 12.09
CA ASN A 392 5.36 10.10 11.87
C ASN A 392 6.00 10.35 10.49
N TRP A 393 7.31 10.15 10.38
CA TRP A 393 8.10 10.35 9.14
C TRP A 393 8.08 11.77 8.54
N SER A 394 7.67 12.77 9.32
CA SER A 394 7.85 14.17 8.92
C SER A 394 9.34 14.55 8.91
N ASP A 395 9.71 15.57 8.11
CA ASP A 395 11.10 16.04 8.00
C ASP A 395 11.69 16.38 9.38
N ALA A 396 12.85 15.82 9.72
CA ALA A 396 13.48 15.99 11.03
C ALA A 396 13.79 17.46 11.36
N ALA A 397 13.94 18.32 10.35
CA ALA A 397 14.16 19.75 10.55
C ALA A 397 12.98 20.47 11.24
N PHE A 398 11.78 19.87 11.25
CA PHE A 398 10.66 20.39 12.06
C PHE A 398 10.92 20.33 13.56
N GLY A 399 11.81 19.46 14.04
CA GLY A 399 12.10 19.33 15.48
C GLY A 399 12.72 20.57 16.10
N GLY A 400 13.25 21.49 15.28
CA GLY A 400 13.74 22.81 15.71
C GLY A 400 12.68 23.93 15.68
N ASP A 401 11.49 23.67 15.14
CA ASP A 401 10.43 24.68 15.00
C ASP A 401 9.54 24.71 16.25
N THR A 402 9.37 25.89 16.85
CA THR A 402 8.48 26.09 18.00
C THR A 402 7.06 26.47 17.56
N ARG A 403 6.47 25.66 16.69
CA ARG A 403 5.21 25.98 15.99
C ARG A 403 4.15 24.89 16.04
N MET A 404 4.55 23.62 16.00
CA MET A 404 3.62 22.50 16.03
C MET A 404 4.22 21.33 16.80
N PRO A 405 3.43 20.67 17.67
CA PRO A 405 3.81 19.39 18.23
C PRO A 405 4.15 18.36 17.15
N PHE A 406 5.09 17.46 17.45
CA PHE A 406 5.54 16.44 16.49
C PHE A 406 5.83 15.10 17.16
N SER A 407 5.90 14.03 16.38
CA SER A 407 6.27 12.68 16.84
C SER A 407 7.45 12.12 16.06
N ILE A 408 8.24 11.23 16.68
CA ILE A 408 9.43 10.63 16.06
C ILE A 408 9.30 9.10 16.04
N PRO A 409 9.65 8.41 14.93
CA PRO A 409 9.77 6.95 14.93
C PRO A 409 11.10 6.50 15.54
N LEU A 410 11.06 5.46 16.37
CA LEU A 410 12.26 4.71 16.73
C LEU A 410 12.58 3.70 15.61
N SER A 411 13.38 4.12 14.65
CA SER A 411 13.88 3.26 13.57
C SER A 411 15.01 2.36 14.10
N ILE A 412 14.64 1.21 14.65
CA ILE A 412 15.59 0.24 15.19
C ILE A 412 16.13 -0.60 14.03
N HIS A 413 17.41 -0.41 13.72
CA HIS A 413 18.14 -1.17 12.72
C HIS A 413 19.46 -1.66 13.33
N GLY A 414 19.89 -2.86 12.94
CA GLY A 414 21.15 -3.42 13.41
C GLY A 414 21.37 -4.83 12.91
N ASP A 415 22.55 -5.36 13.21
CA ASP A 415 22.90 -6.76 12.98
C ASP A 415 22.49 -7.59 14.21
N TYR A 416 21.19 -7.81 14.34
CA TYR A 416 20.59 -8.71 15.32
C TYR A 416 19.83 -9.82 14.60
N ALA A 417 19.61 -10.95 15.28
CA ALA A 417 18.81 -12.03 14.72
C ALA A 417 17.37 -11.56 14.43
N THR A 418 16.78 -12.09 13.37
CA THR A 418 15.38 -11.81 12.99
C THR A 418 14.65 -13.11 12.69
N ILE A 419 13.34 -13.13 12.93
CA ILE A 419 12.46 -14.27 12.65
C ILE A 419 11.57 -13.92 11.47
N SER A 420 11.78 -14.60 10.35
CA SER A 420 10.88 -14.50 9.20
C SER A 420 9.63 -15.34 9.43
N THR A 421 8.46 -14.70 9.36
CA THR A 421 7.16 -15.36 9.52
C THR A 421 6.63 -15.93 8.22
N GLY A 422 7.22 -15.57 7.08
CA GLY A 422 6.74 -15.88 5.73
C GLY A 422 5.69 -14.92 5.19
N VAL A 423 5.27 -13.94 6.00
CA VAL A 423 4.28 -12.90 5.68
C VAL A 423 4.83 -11.50 6.01
N ASP A 424 6.16 -11.38 5.96
CA ASP A 424 6.94 -10.23 6.41
C ASP A 424 6.82 -9.04 5.42
N TRP A 425 5.78 -8.23 5.55
CA TRP A 425 5.50 -7.14 4.61
C TRP A 425 6.61 -6.09 4.56
N TRP A 426 7.07 -5.62 5.73
CA TRP A 426 8.15 -4.63 5.87
C TRP A 426 9.51 -5.23 6.25
N GLY A 427 9.55 -6.53 6.55
CA GLY A 427 10.75 -7.23 7.01
C GLY A 427 10.46 -8.18 8.17
N ALA A 428 11.43 -9.04 8.43
CA ALA A 428 11.35 -10.05 9.48
C ALA A 428 11.28 -9.42 10.89
N MET A 429 10.69 -10.15 11.84
CA MET A 429 10.53 -9.71 13.23
C MET A 429 11.89 -9.65 13.94
N PRO A 430 12.24 -8.55 14.64
CA PRO A 430 13.49 -8.47 15.40
C PRO A 430 13.47 -9.42 16.61
N ASP A 431 14.49 -10.25 16.79
CA ASP A 431 14.60 -11.13 17.96
C ASP A 431 14.93 -10.31 19.23
N PRO A 432 13.99 -10.14 20.17
CA PRO A 432 14.21 -9.29 21.35
C PRO A 432 15.12 -9.96 22.39
N PHE A 433 15.42 -11.25 22.24
CA PHE A 433 16.31 -11.99 23.14
C PHE A 433 17.77 -11.93 22.67
N ASP A 434 18.05 -11.38 21.48
CA ASP A 434 19.40 -11.09 21.02
C ASP A 434 19.93 -9.83 21.74
N PRO A 435 21.03 -9.91 22.51
CA PRO A 435 21.62 -8.72 23.14
C PRO A 435 21.95 -7.60 22.14
N ARG A 436 22.20 -7.95 20.87
CA ARG A 436 22.46 -6.97 19.80
C ARG A 436 21.21 -6.16 19.46
N PHE A 437 20.00 -6.69 19.68
CA PHE A 437 18.76 -5.93 19.55
C PHE A 437 18.65 -4.86 20.63
N ALA A 438 18.99 -5.17 21.88
CA ALA A 438 19.02 -4.19 22.96
C ALA A 438 20.03 -3.06 22.67
N MET A 439 21.23 -3.40 22.19
CA MET A 439 22.23 -2.41 21.77
C MET A 439 21.77 -1.55 20.58
N ALA A 440 21.06 -2.14 19.62
CA ALA A 440 20.50 -1.41 18.49
C ALA A 440 19.37 -0.48 18.94
N THR A 441 18.54 -0.92 19.89
CA THR A 441 17.48 -0.12 20.50
C THR A 441 18.06 1.07 21.24
N GLU A 442 19.04 0.86 22.13
CA GLU A 442 19.72 1.94 22.84
C GLU A 442 20.31 2.97 21.88
N ARG A 443 20.98 2.52 20.83
CA ARG A 443 21.54 3.41 19.81
C ARG A 443 20.45 4.21 19.10
N ALA A 444 19.36 3.56 18.69
CA ALA A 444 18.26 4.23 17.98
C ALA A 444 17.60 5.29 18.88
N VAL A 445 17.33 4.96 20.14
CA VAL A 445 16.77 5.87 21.14
C VAL A 445 17.72 7.03 21.43
N ALA A 446 19.02 6.75 21.65
CA ALA A 446 20.01 7.79 21.91
C ALA A 446 20.15 8.78 20.74
N ILE A 447 20.08 8.30 19.49
CA ILE A 447 20.09 9.16 18.30
C ILE A 447 18.80 9.98 18.24
N ALA A 448 17.64 9.35 18.38
CA ALA A 448 16.34 10.01 18.26
C ALA A 448 16.07 11.02 19.40
N SER A 449 16.70 10.86 20.57
CA SER A 449 16.52 11.72 21.74
C SER A 449 17.59 12.79 21.91
N ARG A 450 18.72 12.70 21.19
CA ARG A 450 19.90 13.57 21.40
C ARG A 450 19.56 15.07 21.53
N ASP A 451 18.76 15.59 20.60
CA ASP A 451 18.37 17.00 20.55
C ASP A 451 16.92 17.24 21.02
N HIS A 452 16.29 16.22 21.60
CA HIS A 452 14.86 16.20 21.91
C HIS A 452 14.50 15.72 23.32
N ARG A 453 15.49 15.26 24.10
CA ARG A 453 15.33 14.75 25.47
C ARG A 453 14.44 15.62 26.38
N ASP A 454 14.55 16.94 26.26
CA ASP A 454 13.79 17.90 27.06
C ASP A 454 12.97 18.86 26.17
N ASN A 455 12.68 18.47 24.92
CA ASN A 455 11.90 19.29 24.00
C ASN A 455 10.40 19.17 24.32
N PRO A 456 9.73 20.22 24.82
CA PRO A 456 8.32 20.14 25.21
C PRO A 456 7.36 20.09 24.00
N TRP A 457 7.86 20.33 22.78
CA TRP A 457 7.07 20.20 21.55
C TRP A 457 7.00 18.76 21.04
N LEU A 458 7.88 17.88 21.51
CA LEU A 458 7.82 16.47 21.13
C LEU A 458 6.69 15.79 21.90
N LEU A 459 5.69 15.31 21.15
CA LEU A 459 4.57 14.53 21.68
C LEU A 459 5.04 13.19 22.24
N GLY A 460 5.97 12.53 21.53
CA GLY A 460 6.52 11.25 21.95
C GLY A 460 7.15 10.46 20.80
N TYR A 461 7.52 9.21 21.11
CA TYR A 461 8.24 8.29 20.24
C TYR A 461 7.39 7.07 19.88
N PHE A 462 7.33 6.69 18.61
CA PHE A 462 6.71 5.43 18.18
C PHE A 462 7.71 4.26 18.26
N ALA A 463 7.26 3.13 18.80
CA ALA A 463 8.01 1.88 18.85
C ALA A 463 7.90 1.15 17.52
N TYR A 464 8.67 1.59 16.52
CA TYR A 464 8.67 1.04 15.16
C TYR A 464 7.35 1.27 14.40
N ASN A 465 7.10 0.50 13.34
CA ASN A 465 5.88 0.55 12.51
C ASN A 465 5.53 -0.84 11.93
N GLU A 466 4.26 -1.25 12.06
CA GLU A 466 3.67 -2.40 11.33
C GLU A 466 4.50 -3.70 11.32
N LEU A 467 5.08 -4.05 12.47
CA LEU A 467 5.74 -5.34 12.66
C LEU A 467 4.78 -6.52 12.42
N ALA A 468 5.29 -7.61 11.83
CA ALA A 468 4.55 -8.80 11.44
C ALA A 468 4.18 -9.72 12.63
N TRP A 469 3.42 -9.18 13.60
CA TRP A 469 2.99 -9.91 14.79
C TRP A 469 2.05 -11.10 14.50
N ALA A 470 1.30 -11.03 13.40
CA ALA A 470 0.37 -12.05 12.96
C ALA A 470 0.32 -12.13 11.42
N GLY A 471 -0.06 -13.29 10.90
CA GLY A 471 -0.38 -13.50 9.49
C GLY A 471 -1.74 -12.93 9.07
N PRO A 472 -2.02 -12.89 7.76
CA PRO A 472 -3.16 -12.18 7.20
C PRO A 472 -4.50 -12.91 7.31
N ALA A 473 -4.51 -14.21 7.66
CA ALA A 473 -5.73 -15.00 7.79
C ALA A 473 -6.09 -15.26 9.27
N GLU A 474 -7.35 -15.64 9.51
CA GLU A 474 -7.88 -15.90 10.85
C GLU A 474 -7.59 -17.32 11.35
N ASP A 475 -6.79 -18.09 10.62
CA ASP A 475 -6.46 -19.48 10.98
C ASP A 475 -5.31 -19.56 12.01
N PRO A 476 -5.18 -20.66 12.75
CA PRO A 476 -4.15 -20.80 13.78
C PRO A 476 -2.71 -20.65 13.26
N SER A 477 -2.42 -21.03 12.01
CA SER A 477 -1.07 -20.90 11.45
C SER A 477 -0.69 -19.44 11.22
N SER A 478 -1.67 -18.60 10.83
CA SER A 478 -1.52 -17.15 10.72
C SER A 478 -1.46 -16.48 12.11
N ARG A 479 -2.36 -16.86 13.02
CA ARG A 479 -2.45 -16.29 14.39
C ARG A 479 -1.17 -16.51 15.22
N TYR A 480 -0.51 -17.64 15.02
CA TYR A 480 0.70 -18.05 15.77
C TYR A 480 1.95 -18.12 14.88
N ALA A 481 1.94 -17.43 13.72
CA ALA A 481 2.99 -17.52 12.71
C ALA A 481 4.40 -17.28 13.27
N LEU A 482 4.56 -16.27 14.13
CA LEU A 482 5.84 -15.95 14.76
C LEU A 482 6.35 -17.06 15.70
N ALA A 483 5.46 -17.71 16.45
CA ALA A 483 5.82 -18.81 17.33
C ALA A 483 6.21 -20.06 16.53
N TYR A 484 5.45 -20.38 15.48
CA TYR A 484 5.77 -21.47 14.56
C TYR A 484 7.07 -21.24 13.80
N ALA A 485 7.27 -20.04 13.28
CA ALA A 485 8.51 -19.65 12.63
C ALA A 485 9.69 -19.81 13.57
N THR A 486 9.58 -19.33 14.82
CA THR A 486 10.60 -19.50 15.84
C THR A 486 10.92 -20.97 16.09
N LEU A 487 9.91 -21.85 16.20
CA LEU A 487 10.13 -23.28 16.42
C LEU A 487 10.78 -24.01 15.24
N ARG A 488 10.79 -23.44 14.03
CA ARG A 488 11.50 -24.03 12.88
C ARG A 488 12.99 -23.66 12.84
N LEU A 489 13.43 -22.69 13.65
CA LEU A 489 14.82 -22.23 13.69
C LEU A 489 15.71 -23.14 14.55
N THR A 490 17.03 -22.95 14.40
CA THR A 490 18.05 -23.61 15.24
C THR A 490 18.24 -22.87 16.57
N THR A 491 18.91 -23.53 17.52
CA THR A 491 19.30 -22.93 18.80
C THR A 491 20.33 -21.81 18.69
N ASP A 492 20.85 -21.48 17.50
CA ASP A 492 21.67 -20.27 17.31
C ASP A 492 20.84 -18.99 17.49
N VAL A 493 19.53 -19.08 17.23
CA VAL A 493 18.57 -17.97 17.39
C VAL A 493 18.17 -17.84 18.87
N PRO A 494 18.41 -16.68 19.52
CA PRO A 494 18.02 -16.45 20.91
C PRO A 494 16.55 -16.72 21.23
N ALA A 495 15.61 -16.31 20.37
CA ALA A 495 14.18 -16.57 20.53
C ALA A 495 13.86 -18.08 20.58
N LYS A 496 14.55 -18.89 19.77
CA LYS A 496 14.42 -20.35 19.80
C LYS A 496 14.82 -20.89 21.18
N ARG A 497 15.95 -20.45 21.72
CA ARG A 497 16.42 -20.87 23.06
C ARG A 497 15.43 -20.44 24.15
N ALA A 498 14.89 -19.23 24.06
CA ALA A 498 13.87 -18.74 24.99
C ALA A 498 12.60 -19.61 24.95
N PHE A 499 12.13 -19.98 23.76
CA PHE A 499 10.96 -20.83 23.62
C PHE A 499 11.21 -22.24 24.17
N LEU A 500 12.33 -22.87 23.82
CA LEU A 500 12.68 -24.20 24.36
C LEU A 500 12.84 -24.17 25.88
N LYS A 501 13.41 -23.11 26.44
CA LYS A 501 13.50 -22.92 27.90
C LYS A 501 12.11 -22.88 28.53
N GLN A 502 11.17 -22.10 27.98
CA GLN A 502 9.78 -22.06 28.47
C GLN A 502 9.15 -23.46 28.50
N LEU A 503 9.30 -24.24 27.43
CA LEU A 503 8.73 -25.58 27.35
C LEU A 503 9.40 -26.55 28.33
N ARG A 504 10.73 -26.48 28.49
CA ARG A 504 11.50 -27.30 29.44
C ARG A 504 11.12 -27.00 30.89
N ASP A 505 11.00 -25.73 31.24
CA ASP A 505 10.62 -25.30 32.59
C ASP A 505 9.21 -25.81 32.95
N LYS A 506 8.28 -25.81 31.97
CA LYS A 506 6.90 -26.26 32.16
C LYS A 506 6.77 -27.79 32.23
N TYR A 507 7.35 -28.52 31.29
CA TYR A 507 7.12 -29.96 31.11
C TYR A 507 8.20 -30.87 31.71
N ARG A 508 9.33 -30.30 32.13
CA ARG A 508 10.52 -30.95 32.71
C ARG A 508 11.27 -31.89 31.76
N ASN A 509 10.58 -32.76 31.01
CA ASN A 509 11.15 -33.70 30.05
C ASN A 509 10.25 -33.87 28.82
N GLN A 510 10.78 -34.52 27.78
CA GLN A 510 10.13 -34.70 26.47
C GLN A 510 8.83 -35.50 26.57
N ASN A 511 8.73 -36.45 27.51
CA ASN A 511 7.51 -37.23 27.72
C ASN A 511 6.35 -36.35 28.22
N GLY A 512 6.65 -35.30 28.99
CA GLY A 512 5.67 -34.30 29.42
C GLY A 512 5.12 -33.52 28.23
N LEU A 513 5.99 -33.05 27.34
CA LEU A 513 5.59 -32.31 26.14
C LEU A 513 4.83 -33.21 25.15
N SER A 514 5.36 -34.40 24.85
CA SER A 514 4.71 -35.40 23.99
C SER A 514 3.26 -35.65 24.39
N ARG A 515 3.01 -35.82 25.70
CA ARG A 515 1.66 -36.04 26.23
C ARG A 515 0.77 -34.79 26.16
N ALA A 516 1.34 -33.60 26.35
CA ALA A 516 0.61 -32.35 26.31
C ALA A 516 0.22 -31.93 24.88
N TRP A 517 1.08 -32.22 23.91
CA TRP A 517 0.92 -31.82 22.51
C TRP A 517 0.40 -32.94 21.59
N GLY A 518 0.29 -34.17 22.08
CA GLY A 518 -0.17 -35.30 21.27
C GLY A 518 0.83 -35.71 20.20
N ILE A 519 2.12 -35.53 20.47
CA ILE A 519 3.21 -35.85 19.53
C ILE A 519 4.10 -36.94 20.11
N GLU A 520 4.86 -37.58 19.24
CA GLU A 520 5.98 -38.44 19.64
C GLU A 520 7.28 -37.64 19.55
N LEU A 521 7.78 -37.15 20.69
CA LEU A 521 9.08 -36.51 20.79
C LEU A 521 10.05 -37.42 21.57
N PRO A 522 10.92 -38.19 20.88
CA PRO A 522 11.89 -39.08 21.53
C PRO A 522 12.90 -38.37 22.43
N ALA A 523 13.33 -37.17 22.05
CA ALA A 523 14.36 -36.38 22.73
C ALA A 523 14.17 -34.88 22.45
N TRP A 524 14.61 -34.02 23.35
CA TRP A 524 14.45 -32.56 23.19
C TRP A 524 15.28 -31.99 22.04
N GLU A 525 16.40 -32.63 21.73
CA GLU A 525 17.38 -32.28 20.71
C GLU A 525 16.73 -32.21 19.32
N LEU A 526 15.67 -33.00 19.07
CA LEU A 526 14.91 -32.93 17.82
C LEU A 526 14.13 -31.61 17.65
N MET A 527 13.84 -30.92 18.75
CA MET A 527 13.32 -29.56 18.69
C MET A 527 14.44 -28.53 18.59
N GLU A 528 15.71 -28.87 18.79
CA GLU A 528 16.84 -27.94 18.61
C GLU A 528 17.26 -27.84 17.14
N ASP A 529 17.03 -28.92 16.38
CA ASP A 529 17.29 -29.01 14.94
C ASP A 529 16.36 -28.11 14.12
N PRO A 530 16.84 -27.59 12.96
CA PRO A 530 16.03 -26.78 12.07
C PRO A 530 14.88 -27.60 11.46
N GLY A 531 13.76 -26.94 11.23
CA GLY A 531 12.62 -27.51 10.53
C GLY A 531 11.64 -28.29 11.40
N PHE A 532 11.77 -28.27 12.74
CA PHE A 532 10.77 -28.86 13.63
C PHE A 532 9.38 -28.25 13.36
N GLN A 533 8.41 -29.10 13.03
CA GLN A 533 7.04 -28.69 12.74
C GLN A 533 6.15 -29.00 13.93
N ALA A 534 5.84 -27.97 14.72
CA ALA A 534 4.87 -28.10 15.79
C ALA A 534 3.46 -28.36 15.23
N PRO A 535 2.64 -29.18 15.92
CA PRO A 535 1.25 -29.41 15.52
C PRO A 535 0.43 -28.11 15.61
N LEU A 536 -0.67 -28.07 14.86
CA LEU A 536 -1.69 -27.01 15.00
C LEU A 536 -2.46 -27.18 16.31
N PRO A 537 -3.02 -26.10 16.89
CA PRO A 537 -3.86 -26.21 18.07
C PRO A 537 -5.09 -27.07 17.79
N SER A 538 -5.51 -27.86 18.77
CA SER A 538 -6.72 -28.66 18.70
C SER A 538 -7.41 -28.73 20.06
N ALA A 539 -8.70 -29.07 20.06
CA ALA A 539 -9.46 -29.26 21.29
C ALA A 539 -8.93 -30.42 22.15
N GLU A 540 -8.32 -31.43 21.53
CA GLU A 540 -7.71 -32.58 22.21
C GLU A 540 -6.40 -32.20 22.91
N TYR A 541 -5.62 -31.29 22.31
CA TYR A 541 -4.32 -30.84 22.82
C TYR A 541 -4.30 -29.31 23.03
N PRO A 542 -5.10 -28.77 23.95
CA PRO A 542 -5.23 -27.32 24.18
C PRO A 542 -3.95 -26.71 24.77
N ALA A 543 -2.99 -27.52 25.20
CA ALA A 543 -1.71 -27.06 25.69
C ALA A 543 -0.86 -26.41 24.59
N ILE A 544 -0.99 -26.85 23.33
CA ILE A 544 -0.28 -26.28 22.18
C ILE A 544 -0.56 -24.79 22.10
N GLU A 545 -1.85 -24.43 22.06
CA GLU A 545 -2.27 -23.03 21.98
C GLU A 545 -1.74 -22.20 23.15
N LYS A 546 -1.90 -22.71 24.38
CA LYS A 546 -1.45 -22.02 25.59
C LYS A 546 0.06 -21.79 25.61
N ASP A 547 0.84 -22.72 25.06
CA ASP A 547 2.30 -22.58 24.96
C ASP A 547 2.71 -21.56 23.91
N MET A 548 2.03 -21.52 22.75
CA MET A 548 2.24 -20.48 21.74
C MET A 548 1.89 -19.10 22.29
N GLN A 549 0.75 -18.95 22.94
CA GLN A 549 0.32 -17.69 23.58
C GLN A 549 1.30 -17.25 24.67
N ALA A 550 1.77 -18.18 25.52
CA ALA A 550 2.77 -17.87 26.55
C ALA A 550 4.09 -17.36 25.95
N PHE A 551 4.56 -17.98 24.86
CA PHE A 551 5.78 -17.55 24.19
C PHE A 551 5.62 -16.19 23.52
N LEU A 552 4.51 -15.96 22.81
CA LEU A 552 4.23 -14.68 22.16
C LEU A 552 4.10 -13.54 23.18
N ARG A 553 3.53 -13.81 24.36
CA ARG A 553 3.54 -12.88 25.49
C ARG A 553 4.97 -12.54 25.92
N LEU A 554 5.79 -13.55 26.22
CA LEU A 554 7.18 -13.35 26.63
C LEU A 554 7.97 -12.58 25.58
N TYR A 555 7.79 -12.90 24.31
CA TYR A 555 8.42 -12.21 23.19
C TYR A 555 8.04 -10.74 23.14
N ALA A 556 6.73 -10.43 23.16
CA ALA A 556 6.26 -9.06 23.07
C ALA A 556 6.62 -8.23 24.30
N GLU A 557 6.55 -8.82 25.51
CA GLU A 557 6.98 -8.17 26.74
C GLU A 557 8.48 -7.83 26.68
N THR A 558 9.32 -8.76 26.23
CA THR A 558 10.76 -8.51 26.09
C THR A 558 11.05 -7.39 25.09
N TYR A 559 10.34 -7.38 23.95
CA TYR A 559 10.47 -6.34 22.93
C TYR A 559 10.11 -4.94 23.47
N PHE A 560 8.89 -4.77 23.99
CA PHE A 560 8.42 -3.46 24.45
C PHE A 560 9.15 -2.98 25.71
N LYS A 561 9.51 -3.89 26.63
CA LYS A 561 10.30 -3.55 27.80
C LYS A 561 11.68 -3.01 27.42
N THR A 562 12.36 -3.63 26.45
CA THR A 562 13.69 -3.17 26.00
C THR A 562 13.65 -1.73 25.48
N ILE A 563 12.59 -1.37 24.74
CA ILE A 563 12.39 -0.01 24.23
C ILE A 563 12.04 0.95 25.37
N ALA A 564 11.12 0.58 26.24
CA ALA A 564 10.69 1.41 27.37
C ALA A 564 11.84 1.70 28.34
N ASP A 565 12.62 0.69 28.74
CA ASP A 565 13.79 0.84 29.60
C ASP A 565 14.82 1.81 28.99
N SER A 566 15.04 1.72 27.67
CA SER A 566 15.97 2.61 26.98
C SER A 566 15.44 4.04 26.91
N LEU A 567 14.15 4.22 26.65
CA LEU A 567 13.54 5.54 26.59
C LEU A 567 13.53 6.23 27.95
N GLU A 568 13.22 5.51 29.03
CA GLU A 568 13.27 6.01 30.41
C GLU A 568 14.65 6.59 30.75
N TRP A 569 15.73 5.96 30.28
CA TRP A 569 17.09 6.45 30.51
C TRP A 569 17.41 7.72 29.70
N HIS A 570 17.01 7.75 28.42
CA HIS A 570 17.44 8.78 27.48
C HIS A 570 16.50 9.99 27.37
N ALA A 571 15.19 9.79 27.54
CA ALA A 571 14.14 10.81 27.43
C ALA A 571 12.95 10.51 28.38
N PRO A 572 13.14 10.57 29.71
CA PRO A 572 12.14 10.17 30.71
C PRO A 572 10.86 11.01 30.74
N ASN A 573 10.86 12.17 30.08
CA ASN A 573 9.75 13.12 30.08
C ASN A 573 8.78 12.91 28.91
N HIS A 574 9.06 11.95 28.01
CA HIS A 574 8.37 11.81 26.73
C HIS A 574 7.59 10.51 26.63
N LEU A 575 6.42 10.58 25.98
CA LEU A 575 5.54 9.44 25.82
C LEU A 575 6.13 8.39 24.88
N LEU A 576 6.00 7.12 25.24
CA LEU A 576 6.10 5.98 24.33
C LEU A 576 4.73 5.73 23.69
N LEU A 577 4.62 6.06 22.41
CA LEU A 577 3.36 6.13 21.65
C LEU A 577 2.91 4.79 21.05
N GLY A 578 3.50 3.67 21.46
CA GLY A 578 3.10 2.32 21.02
C GLY A 578 3.66 1.91 19.64
N GLY A 579 3.22 0.75 19.16
CA GLY A 579 3.83 0.02 18.04
C GLY A 579 3.21 0.20 16.64
N ARG A 580 2.19 1.06 16.48
CA ARG A 580 1.51 1.32 15.19
C ARG A 580 1.08 0.02 14.49
N PHE A 581 0.23 -0.75 15.17
CA PHE A 581 -0.19 -2.07 14.69
C PHE A 581 -1.10 -1.97 13.47
N ALA A 582 -0.73 -2.63 12.36
CA ALA A 582 -1.64 -2.95 11.24
C ALA A 582 -2.08 -4.43 11.25
N SER A 583 -1.18 -5.30 11.72
CA SER A 583 -1.48 -6.67 12.14
C SER A 583 -1.03 -6.82 13.58
N SER A 584 -1.81 -7.50 14.42
CA SER A 584 -1.50 -7.65 15.84
C SER A 584 -2.08 -8.92 16.42
N ILE A 585 -1.60 -9.21 17.62
CA ILE A 585 -2.07 -10.30 18.46
C ILE A 585 -2.39 -9.75 19.86
N PRO A 586 -3.40 -10.29 20.56
CA PRO A 586 -3.70 -9.93 21.94
C PRO A 586 -2.46 -9.85 22.86
N GLU A 587 -1.50 -10.76 22.74
CA GLU A 587 -0.28 -10.74 23.56
C GLU A 587 0.57 -9.49 23.34
N ALA A 588 0.71 -9.06 22.07
CA ALA A 588 1.49 -7.89 21.71
C ALA A 588 0.79 -6.59 22.12
N VAL A 589 -0.53 -6.53 21.97
CA VAL A 589 -1.33 -5.37 22.42
C VAL A 589 -1.30 -5.25 23.95
N ASN A 590 -1.40 -6.36 24.69
CA ASN A 590 -1.28 -6.38 26.15
C ASN A 590 0.12 -5.96 26.64
N ALA A 591 1.18 -6.45 25.97
CA ALA A 591 2.54 -6.02 26.28
C ALA A 591 2.73 -4.52 26.00
N CYS A 592 2.22 -4.03 24.86
CA CYS A 592 2.21 -2.60 24.54
C CYS A 592 1.46 -1.79 25.61
N ALA A 593 0.29 -2.24 26.06
CA ALA A 593 -0.46 -1.57 27.13
C ALA A 593 0.32 -1.50 28.45
N THR A 594 1.13 -2.51 28.76
CA THR A 594 1.95 -2.56 29.97
C THR A 594 3.09 -1.54 29.93
N PHE A 595 3.82 -1.47 28.81
CA PHE A 595 5.08 -0.73 28.72
C PHE A 595 4.98 0.64 28.04
N CYS A 596 3.94 0.88 27.24
CA CYS A 596 3.73 2.13 26.53
C CYS A 596 2.69 3.02 27.23
N ASP A 597 2.81 4.33 27.03
CA ASP A 597 1.86 5.31 27.53
C ASP A 597 0.58 5.35 26.71
N VAL A 598 0.71 5.11 25.40
CA VAL A 598 -0.39 5.14 24.42
C VAL A 598 -0.30 3.90 23.53
N LEU A 599 -1.46 3.27 23.27
CA LEU A 599 -1.58 2.24 22.23
C LEU A 599 -1.70 2.90 20.86
N SER A 600 -1.05 2.39 19.83
CA SER A 600 -1.18 2.91 18.46
C SER A 600 -1.49 1.85 17.42
N PHE A 601 -2.40 2.21 16.51
CA PHE A 601 -2.90 1.33 15.45
C PHE A 601 -3.03 2.06 14.12
N ASN A 602 -2.73 1.36 13.04
CA ASN A 602 -2.98 1.81 11.68
C ASN A 602 -4.30 1.18 11.20
N PHE A 603 -5.34 2.01 11.05
CA PHE A 603 -6.68 1.55 10.68
C PHE A 603 -7.09 2.12 9.33
N TYR A 604 -6.86 1.31 8.29
CA TYR A 604 -7.38 1.55 6.95
C TYR A 604 -8.81 1.01 6.80
N THR A 605 -9.71 1.51 7.64
CA THR A 605 -11.12 1.11 7.70
C THR A 605 -12.04 2.31 7.55
N ARG A 606 -13.34 2.08 7.30
CA ARG A 606 -14.33 3.17 7.22
C ARG A 606 -14.59 3.84 8.57
N GLU A 607 -14.53 3.06 9.63
CA GLU A 607 -14.69 3.48 11.03
C GLU A 607 -13.58 2.83 11.85
N PRO A 608 -12.95 3.54 12.81
CA PRO A 608 -11.93 2.96 13.68
C PRO A 608 -12.37 1.65 14.33
N GLN A 609 -13.65 1.58 14.73
CA GLN A 609 -14.26 0.43 15.40
C GLN A 609 -14.24 -0.86 14.57
N HIS A 610 -14.08 -0.77 13.25
CA HIS A 610 -13.95 -1.95 12.39
C HIS A 610 -12.51 -2.47 12.31
N GLY A 611 -11.53 -1.74 12.84
CA GLY A 611 -10.11 -2.11 12.79
C GLY A 611 -9.66 -3.04 13.91
N TYR A 612 -10.41 -3.12 15.02
CA TYR A 612 -10.06 -3.96 16.17
C TYR A 612 -11.26 -4.22 17.09
N ASP A 613 -11.13 -5.17 18.02
CA ASP A 613 -12.10 -5.37 19.11
C ASP A 613 -11.97 -4.26 20.18
N PHE A 614 -12.83 -3.23 20.08
CA PHE A 614 -12.87 -2.15 21.07
C PHE A 614 -13.42 -2.57 22.44
N ALA A 615 -14.12 -3.71 22.56
CA ALA A 615 -14.49 -4.22 23.88
C ALA A 615 -13.24 -4.70 24.62
N ALA A 616 -12.34 -5.42 23.94
CA ALA A 616 -11.06 -5.82 24.50
C ALA A 616 -10.17 -4.61 24.83
N LEU A 617 -10.08 -3.61 23.95
CA LEU A 617 -9.28 -2.41 24.20
C LEU A 617 -9.75 -1.62 25.43
N ARG A 618 -11.06 -1.52 25.66
CA ARG A 618 -11.61 -0.84 26.85
C ARG A 618 -11.24 -1.53 28.15
N GLN A 619 -11.06 -2.85 28.14
CA GLN A 619 -10.61 -3.60 29.32
C GLN A 619 -9.15 -3.28 29.71
N LEU A 620 -8.33 -2.84 28.74
CA LEU A 620 -6.95 -2.44 29.02
C LEU A 620 -6.84 -1.07 29.70
N ASP A 621 -7.93 -0.29 29.66
CA ASP A 621 -8.01 1.09 30.15
C ASP A 621 -6.78 1.96 29.83
N LYS A 622 -6.37 1.95 28.55
CA LYS A 622 -5.28 2.76 28.03
C LYS A 622 -5.77 3.76 26.98
N PRO A 623 -5.11 4.92 26.85
CA PRO A 623 -5.35 5.81 25.72
C PRO A 623 -4.84 5.19 24.41
N LEU A 624 -5.54 5.47 23.31
CA LEU A 624 -5.27 4.93 21.98
C LEU A 624 -5.12 6.04 20.95
N MET A 625 -4.23 5.87 19.99
CA MET A 625 -4.10 6.73 18.83
C MET A 625 -4.26 5.92 17.55
N VAL A 626 -5.10 6.41 16.62
CA VAL A 626 -5.08 5.90 15.25
C VAL A 626 -3.97 6.64 14.51
N THR A 627 -2.93 5.92 14.14
CA THR A 627 -1.70 6.51 13.64
C THR A 627 -1.57 6.52 12.13
N GLU A 628 -2.41 5.79 11.42
CA GLU A 628 -2.63 5.91 9.99
C GLU A 628 -4.09 5.60 9.66
N PHE A 629 -4.66 6.43 8.80
CA PHE A 629 -5.87 6.15 8.03
C PHE A 629 -5.84 7.05 6.80
N HIS A 630 -6.53 6.63 5.74
CA HIS A 630 -6.79 7.50 4.59
C HIS A 630 -8.03 7.08 3.82
N PHE A 631 -8.42 7.93 2.88
CA PHE A 631 -9.36 7.62 1.83
C PHE A 631 -8.81 8.21 0.53
N GLY A 632 -8.42 7.36 -0.41
CA GLY A 632 -8.01 7.80 -1.74
C GLY A 632 -9.11 7.61 -2.78
N SER A 633 -8.84 8.04 -4.01
CA SER A 633 -9.69 7.79 -5.18
C SER A 633 -8.83 7.62 -6.43
N ARG A 634 -9.43 7.31 -7.58
CA ARG A 634 -8.70 7.04 -8.84
C ARG A 634 -8.98 8.05 -9.95
N ASP A 635 -9.63 9.15 -9.63
CA ASP A 635 -10.14 10.15 -10.59
C ASP A 635 -9.31 11.44 -10.64
N ARG A 636 -8.08 11.43 -10.09
CA ARG A 636 -7.18 12.60 -10.02
C ARG A 636 -5.75 12.38 -10.52
N GLY A 637 -5.48 11.27 -11.20
CA GLY A 637 -4.23 11.06 -11.92
C GLY A 637 -3.42 9.86 -11.43
N PRO A 638 -3.03 9.77 -10.15
CA PRO A 638 -2.45 8.54 -9.59
C PRO A 638 -3.42 7.36 -9.73
N PHE A 639 -2.87 6.16 -9.81
CA PHE A 639 -3.63 5.00 -10.30
C PHE A 639 -4.21 4.12 -9.20
N TRP A 640 -3.66 4.23 -7.99
CA TRP A 640 -4.12 3.46 -6.85
C TRP A 640 -5.04 4.30 -5.94
N GLY A 641 -6.14 3.72 -5.47
CA GLY A 641 -7.06 4.39 -4.53
C GLY A 641 -6.58 4.37 -3.08
N GLY A 642 -5.38 3.82 -2.81
CA GLY A 642 -4.89 3.54 -1.45
C GLY A 642 -5.47 2.24 -0.88
N VAL A 643 -5.06 1.90 0.36
CA VAL A 643 -5.59 0.76 1.12
C VAL A 643 -7.11 0.87 1.36
N ALA A 644 -7.60 2.05 1.73
CA ALA A 644 -9.02 2.37 1.80
C ALA A 644 -9.35 3.42 0.73
N GLU A 645 -10.29 3.09 -0.16
CA GLU A 645 -10.67 3.95 -1.29
C GLU A 645 -12.15 4.36 -1.23
N VAL A 646 -12.43 5.54 -1.75
CA VAL A 646 -13.77 6.01 -2.11
C VAL A 646 -13.89 6.11 -3.63
N TYR A 647 -15.10 6.23 -4.15
CA TYR A 647 -15.32 6.16 -5.59
C TYR A 647 -14.71 7.34 -6.34
N LYS A 648 -14.73 8.54 -5.74
CA LYS A 648 -14.27 9.79 -6.35
C LYS A 648 -13.76 10.79 -5.30
N GLU A 649 -12.96 11.75 -5.74
CA GLU A 649 -12.33 12.78 -4.90
C GLU A 649 -13.32 13.49 -3.95
N GLU A 650 -14.53 13.81 -4.43
CA GLU A 650 -15.52 14.56 -3.64
C GLU A 650 -16.02 13.78 -2.40
N GLU A 651 -15.81 12.46 -2.35
CA GLU A 651 -16.22 11.60 -1.25
C GLU A 651 -15.15 11.46 -0.16
N ARG A 652 -13.90 11.87 -0.43
CA ARG A 652 -12.79 11.78 0.54
C ARG A 652 -13.04 12.66 1.76
N GLY A 653 -13.56 13.88 1.56
CA GLY A 653 -13.91 14.81 2.63
C GLY A 653 -14.98 14.26 3.58
N PRO A 654 -16.16 13.84 3.07
CA PRO A 654 -17.17 13.15 3.86
C PRO A 654 -16.65 11.89 4.57
N ALA A 655 -15.77 11.12 3.93
CA ALA A 655 -15.14 9.95 4.52
C ALA A 655 -14.28 10.29 5.74
N TYR A 656 -13.39 11.28 5.59
CA TYR A 656 -12.55 11.80 6.68
C TYR A 656 -13.42 12.28 7.86
N ALA A 657 -14.43 13.10 7.58
CA ALA A 657 -15.32 13.64 8.62
C ALA A 657 -16.13 12.55 9.33
N HIS A 658 -16.51 11.49 8.61
CA HIS A 658 -17.16 10.31 9.21
C HIS A 658 -16.21 9.57 10.15
N PHE A 659 -15.01 9.24 9.67
CA PHE A 659 -13.99 8.54 10.46
C PHE A 659 -13.64 9.31 11.74
N LEU A 660 -13.39 10.62 11.63
CA LEU A 660 -13.06 11.47 12.79
C LEU A 660 -14.21 11.53 13.81
N ARG A 661 -15.45 11.62 13.35
CA ARG A 661 -16.63 11.61 14.24
C ARG A 661 -16.74 10.28 15.00
N LYS A 662 -16.55 9.16 14.29
CA LYS A 662 -16.53 7.82 14.88
C LYS A 662 -15.36 7.62 15.84
N ALA A 663 -14.21 8.22 15.56
CA ALA A 663 -13.10 8.22 16.49
C ALA A 663 -13.44 8.95 17.81
N LEU A 664 -14.12 10.11 17.72
CA LEU A 664 -14.53 10.87 18.91
C LEU A 664 -15.62 10.19 19.74
N GLU A 665 -16.42 9.30 19.16
CA GLU A 665 -17.40 8.47 19.90
C GLU A 665 -16.70 7.53 20.88
N GLU A 666 -15.45 7.12 20.62
CA GLU A 666 -14.68 6.26 21.51
C GLU A 666 -13.89 7.08 22.56
N PRO A 667 -14.15 6.88 23.87
CA PRO A 667 -13.46 7.64 24.92
C PRO A 667 -11.97 7.34 25.07
N GLN A 668 -11.47 6.21 24.57
CA GLN A 668 -10.05 5.87 24.60
C GLN A 668 -9.24 6.54 23.49
N ILE A 669 -9.86 6.96 22.38
CA ILE A 669 -9.10 7.54 21.27
C ILE A 669 -8.71 8.98 21.62
N VAL A 670 -7.42 9.27 21.58
CA VAL A 670 -6.82 10.58 21.90
C VAL A 670 -6.18 11.27 20.68
N GLY A 671 -6.23 10.65 19.50
CA GLY A 671 -5.71 11.23 18.28
C GLY A 671 -5.95 10.37 17.05
N VAL A 672 -5.97 11.03 15.89
CA VAL A 672 -5.98 10.38 14.56
C VAL A 672 -4.98 11.07 13.62
N HIS A 673 -4.15 10.30 12.94
CA HIS A 673 -3.13 10.79 12.01
C HIS A 673 -3.42 10.34 10.59
N TRP A 674 -3.55 11.31 9.67
CA TRP A 674 -3.76 11.06 8.25
C TRP A 674 -2.47 10.57 7.58
N PHE A 675 -2.55 9.50 6.79
CA PHE A 675 -1.47 9.09 5.90
C PHE A 675 -1.84 9.46 4.45
N GLN A 676 -1.27 10.47 3.82
CA GLN A 676 -0.10 11.28 4.18
C GLN A 676 -0.20 12.69 3.58
N TYR A 677 0.86 13.51 3.71
CA TYR A 677 0.85 14.89 3.21
C TYR A 677 0.73 14.99 1.68
N LEU A 678 1.56 14.24 0.93
CA LEU A 678 1.65 14.32 -0.52
C LEU A 678 0.99 13.12 -1.21
N ASP A 679 0.41 13.37 -2.38
CA ASP A 679 0.12 12.31 -3.35
C ASP A 679 1.42 11.62 -3.77
N GLN A 680 1.29 10.33 -4.07
CA GLN A 680 2.41 9.53 -4.54
C GLN A 680 2.57 9.71 -6.07
N PRO A 681 3.79 9.54 -6.60
CA PRO A 681 4.02 9.69 -8.03
C PRO A 681 3.25 8.62 -8.82
N VAL A 682 2.72 9.02 -9.97
CA VAL A 682 1.91 8.17 -10.86
C VAL A 682 2.59 6.83 -11.19
N THR A 683 3.92 6.82 -11.29
CA THR A 683 4.74 5.65 -11.64
C THR A 683 5.40 4.96 -10.44
N GLY A 684 4.88 5.19 -9.22
CA GLY A 684 5.30 4.49 -8.01
C GLY A 684 6.44 5.18 -7.28
N ARG A 685 6.30 5.36 -5.97
CA ARG A 685 7.35 5.89 -5.09
C ARG A 685 8.53 4.92 -5.01
N LEU A 686 9.71 5.44 -4.67
CA LEU A 686 10.94 4.64 -4.64
C LEU A 686 10.84 3.42 -3.70
N LEU A 687 10.20 3.57 -2.54
CA LEU A 687 10.18 2.56 -1.47
C LEU A 687 9.61 1.20 -1.92
N ASP A 688 8.44 1.19 -2.53
CA ASP A 688 7.63 -0.02 -2.77
C ASP A 688 6.77 0.06 -4.05
N GLY A 689 6.78 1.18 -4.76
CA GLY A 689 6.04 1.38 -6.01
C GLY A 689 4.60 1.84 -5.79
N GLU A 690 4.20 2.18 -4.56
CA GLU A 690 2.88 2.78 -4.33
C GLU A 690 2.70 4.09 -5.12
N ASN A 691 1.56 4.21 -5.80
CA ASN A 691 1.22 5.28 -6.73
C ASN A 691 -0.22 5.78 -6.51
N GLY A 692 -0.56 6.05 -5.25
CA GLY A 692 -1.89 6.42 -4.81
C GLY A 692 -2.20 7.92 -4.76
N HIS A 693 -3.47 8.23 -4.99
CA HIS A 693 -4.04 9.55 -4.77
C HIS A 693 -4.73 9.57 -3.40
N LEU A 694 -3.98 10.02 -2.40
CA LEU A 694 -4.32 9.95 -0.99
C LEU A 694 -3.73 11.12 -0.18
N GLY A 695 -2.97 12.01 -0.82
CA GLY A 695 -2.37 13.18 -0.20
C GLY A 695 -3.39 14.27 0.12
N LEU A 696 -3.00 15.19 1.01
CA LEU A 696 -3.66 16.50 1.15
C LEU A 696 -3.27 17.43 0.00
N VAL A 697 -2.09 17.22 -0.56
CA VAL A 697 -1.47 18.04 -1.60
C VAL A 697 -1.06 17.15 -2.78
N ALA A 698 -1.35 17.61 -3.99
CA ALA A 698 -0.97 16.94 -5.23
C ALA A 698 0.55 16.99 -5.47
N ILE A 699 1.03 16.18 -6.43
CA ILE A 699 2.43 16.20 -6.90
C ILE A 699 2.89 17.60 -7.40
N THR A 700 1.95 18.49 -7.72
CA THR A 700 2.16 19.87 -8.15
C THR A 700 2.24 20.89 -7.00
N ASP A 701 2.36 20.41 -5.76
CA ASP A 701 2.31 21.22 -4.54
C ASP A 701 1.01 22.02 -4.37
N ARG A 702 -0.07 21.61 -5.05
CA ARG A 702 -1.38 22.25 -4.95
C ARG A 702 -2.29 21.47 -3.99
N PRO A 703 -2.91 22.13 -2.99
CA PRO A 703 -3.87 21.46 -2.12
C PRO A 703 -5.10 20.98 -2.88
N TRP A 704 -5.66 19.84 -2.48
CA TRP A 704 -6.97 19.38 -2.95
C TRP A 704 -8.08 20.21 -2.28
N ASP A 705 -8.40 21.38 -2.84
CA ASP A 705 -9.22 22.44 -2.21
C ASP A 705 -10.55 21.93 -1.60
N GLY A 706 -11.30 21.12 -2.34
CA GLY A 706 -12.55 20.53 -1.85
C GLY A 706 -12.33 19.62 -0.63
N PHE A 707 -11.29 18.79 -0.69
CA PHE A 707 -10.92 17.89 0.40
C PHE A 707 -10.41 18.66 1.64
N VAL A 708 -9.46 19.58 1.50
CA VAL A 708 -8.90 20.34 2.64
C VAL A 708 -9.93 21.24 3.30
N LYS A 709 -10.92 21.78 2.57
CA LYS A 709 -12.06 22.50 3.15
C LYS A 709 -12.92 21.60 4.05
N ALA A 710 -13.19 20.36 3.60
CA ALA A 710 -13.95 19.39 4.38
C ALA A 710 -13.19 18.94 5.62
N VAL A 711 -11.88 18.64 5.49
CA VAL A 711 -10.97 18.33 6.59
C VAL A 711 -10.95 19.46 7.62
N ARG A 712 -10.75 20.71 7.15
CA ARG A 712 -10.76 21.90 8.00
C ARG A 712 -12.03 22.02 8.81
N LYS A 713 -13.19 21.84 8.16
CA LYS A 713 -14.48 21.90 8.84
C LYS A 713 -14.56 20.84 9.94
N ALA A 714 -14.23 19.58 9.61
CA ALA A 714 -14.27 18.47 10.55
C ALA A 714 -13.35 18.69 11.76
N ASN A 715 -12.11 19.12 11.52
CA ASN A 715 -11.11 19.39 12.56
C ASN A 715 -11.53 20.51 13.51
N ARG A 716 -12.09 21.61 12.99
CA ARG A 716 -12.56 22.73 13.82
C ARG A 716 -13.75 22.37 14.70
N ASP A 717 -14.51 21.32 14.36
CA ASP A 717 -15.65 20.86 15.14
C ASP A 717 -15.23 19.92 16.30
N VAL A 718 -14.00 19.38 16.29
CA VAL A 718 -13.48 18.46 17.32
C VAL A 718 -13.64 18.98 18.75
N PRO A 719 -13.25 20.23 19.09
CA PRO A 719 -13.27 20.69 20.48
C PRO A 719 -14.68 20.73 21.05
N ARG A 720 -15.69 21.00 20.22
CA ARG A 720 -17.10 21.04 20.64
C ARG A 720 -17.61 19.67 21.10
N THR A 721 -17.01 18.60 20.61
CA THR A 721 -17.37 17.23 20.98
C THR A 721 -16.46 16.71 22.09
N LEU A 722 -15.15 16.91 21.94
CA LEU A 722 -14.14 16.42 22.88
C LEU A 722 -14.29 17.02 24.29
N LEU A 723 -14.60 18.31 24.39
CA LEU A 723 -14.66 19.04 25.66
C LEU A 723 -15.99 18.88 26.40
N LYS A 724 -16.95 18.13 25.84
CA LYS A 724 -18.19 17.77 26.55
C LYS A 724 -17.93 16.60 27.48
N SER A 725 -18.55 16.63 28.66
CA SER A 725 -18.54 15.49 29.59
C SER A 725 -19.18 14.26 28.93
N VAL A 726 -18.54 13.10 29.06
CA VAL A 726 -19.10 11.82 28.64
C VAL A 726 -19.81 11.20 29.85
N THR A 727 -21.06 10.78 29.71
CA THR A 727 -21.73 9.98 30.74
C THR A 727 -21.06 8.61 30.76
N ALA A 728 -20.52 8.19 31.92
CA ALA A 728 -19.84 6.91 32.04
C ALA A 728 -20.73 5.75 31.53
N PRO A 729 -20.22 4.82 30.69
CA PRO A 729 -20.95 3.62 30.34
C PRO A 729 -21.28 2.84 31.62
N VAL A 730 -22.52 2.39 31.76
CA VAL A 730 -22.89 1.47 32.85
C VAL A 730 -22.04 0.20 32.67
N PRO A 731 -21.27 -0.23 33.68
CA PRO A 731 -20.49 -1.45 33.56
C PRO A 731 -21.39 -2.62 33.19
N ALA A 732 -20.97 -3.42 32.20
CA ALA A 732 -21.64 -4.67 31.90
C ALA A 732 -21.67 -5.52 33.18
N ALA A 733 -22.85 -6.01 33.55
CA ALA A 733 -23.03 -6.86 34.72
C ALA A 733 -22.11 -8.10 34.62
N PRO A 734 -21.59 -8.58 35.77
CA PRO A 734 -20.53 -9.59 35.83
C PRO A 734 -20.87 -10.92 35.17
#